data_AF-A0A8J4D0G3-F1
#
_entry.id   AF-A0A8J4D0G3-F1
#
_cell.length_a   1.000
_cell.length_b   1.000
_cell.length_c   1.000
_cell.angle_alpha   90.00
_cell.angle_beta   90.00
_cell.angle_gamma   90.00
#
_symmetry.space_group_name_H-M   'P 1'
#
loop_
_entity.id
_entity.type
_entity.pdbx_description
1 polymer ?
#
loop_
_entity_poly.entity_id
_entity_poly.type
_entity_poly.pdbx_seq_one_letter_code
_entity_poly.pdbx_strand_id
1 'polypeptide(L)'
;MTEAIDLAEQVLSAKEQGVIEILRLLQHPEDLSRLADITAEYESRHRAARTTLSAMVQSQVESTRLGMDLLERAHRHILKLQAALERIDRLCAECSDLVHHHVKIKLLATTHGNVKKVLSEIEDIVDLPYRADRCWEMLEADEANLVPAFEALVLLTGTAENAKLAWQRSNKSAADLSELSAYLARVDDVMRRFEKLLFEAHLALPHFIYLSQERPTLLVDCVRVMELQELLDAEYRRVKMGAVPQRRYKDRFFASITAGAEERFKDLLELARTCNQPNTVVRIDQDANVVVSEVRDYLGNLTRLVRIVNRQEELVDDPEELRGIEVFDEPLFDESLFLDELLDRGLYEMTDELAMVYDYTAACFPPSYGIFNRVFQTYHVQFAVVIDVLGHSAAEGMSTQGALRVMDWVQKYMDTLRNLGVDDDLVRLPPSPLADPESMPGMVVLMDSYVGRMAKTMTEWYNRILDADLRGNPKPTADGTLCTLGAIDFFRMLSQQVSIIEALNDHGEVMFQTARTALDVMRGFQETQREILAGPGGGGGGAGLAGGRPMSLEMAVAFINNNVTCYDQSLQFADDVQRQLSKAYRDQLNIEDVCRGFLEVAKLASERAVHIMFNDPGLSNKVKGLYGNGNTEYLSGRTTGTLIATLRDYFIDFKVWVQPSFLKRVAEAALDELVRRAVNMFVVAPPQATEALTKRMSDDEADLLTYFESYVKLDKLHKHISVLVDMRELLVANSPETFALAYANLLVKSKSFTLEVVNKILTTCRSDLTKKQISDITSQCKDLWKQREVARKVAREDADKQQEGWGAFFGWGKKPQQQEQQQQPQQQQQPQQPKDKNASSKGKEQPSKPPSSKDKESRPPSPPSPLQQQQQQPKDKLAKRQQPKEKGQPASREEQPSPQKGFKDQVQQSKGKESTQKGKPTKQRPSTAEEQQQQQPKQQRKVTKR
;
A
#
# COMPACT_ATOMS: atom_id res chain seq x y z
N MET A 1 15.34 -1.84 -57.82
CA MET A 1 14.66 -3.07 -58.24
C MET A 1 13.46 -2.64 -59.07
N THR A 2 13.43 -3.04 -60.34
CA THR A 2 12.27 -2.89 -61.22
C THR A 2 11.86 -4.30 -61.58
N GLU A 3 10.69 -4.73 -61.14
CA GLU A 3 10.15 -6.02 -61.57
C GLU A 3 9.94 -5.95 -63.08
N ALA A 4 10.46 -6.94 -63.80
CA ALA A 4 10.23 -7.06 -65.22
C ALA A 4 8.79 -7.54 -65.41
N ILE A 5 7.87 -6.57 -65.54
CA ILE A 5 6.45 -6.84 -65.78
C ILE A 5 6.32 -7.69 -67.04
N ASP A 6 5.98 -8.97 -66.88
CA ASP A 6 5.74 -9.83 -68.03
C ASP A 6 4.41 -9.44 -68.67
N LEU A 7 4.52 -8.71 -69.78
CA LEU A 7 3.39 -8.25 -70.55
C LEU A 7 2.57 -9.40 -71.14
N ALA A 8 3.16 -10.60 -71.32
CA ALA A 8 2.44 -11.79 -71.74
C ALA A 8 1.58 -12.36 -70.61
N GLU A 9 2.10 -12.41 -69.38
CA GLU A 9 1.36 -12.86 -68.19
C GLU A 9 0.17 -11.92 -67.89
N GLN A 10 0.39 -10.59 -67.94
CA GLN A 10 -0.70 -9.62 -67.77
C GLN A 10 -1.76 -9.72 -68.88
N VAL A 11 -1.35 -9.94 -70.13
CA VAL A 11 -2.29 -10.17 -71.25
C VAL A 11 -3.04 -11.51 -71.11
N LEU A 12 -2.44 -12.53 -70.47
CA LEU A 12 -3.12 -13.78 -70.16
C LEU A 12 -4.18 -13.55 -69.07
N SER A 13 -3.80 -12.96 -67.94
CA SER A 13 -4.69 -12.70 -66.81
C SER A 13 -5.87 -11.79 -67.20
N ALA A 14 -5.62 -10.74 -68.01
CA ALA A 14 -6.68 -9.88 -68.52
C ALA A 14 -7.68 -10.61 -69.44
N LYS A 15 -7.22 -11.61 -70.21
CA LYS A 15 -8.11 -12.47 -71.02
C LYS A 15 -8.92 -13.42 -70.13
N GLU A 16 -8.31 -14.02 -69.12
CA GLU A 16 -9.00 -14.90 -68.16
C GLU A 16 -10.09 -14.14 -67.40
N GLN A 17 -9.79 -12.94 -66.90
CA GLN A 17 -10.77 -12.04 -66.29
C GLN A 17 -11.89 -11.65 -67.26
N GLY A 18 -11.56 -11.33 -68.52
CA GLY A 18 -12.56 -11.06 -69.56
C GLY A 18 -13.48 -12.24 -69.85
N VAL A 19 -12.94 -13.47 -69.88
CA VAL A 19 -13.75 -14.70 -70.04
C VAL A 19 -14.65 -14.92 -68.82
N ILE A 20 -14.15 -14.72 -67.60
CA ILE A 20 -14.95 -14.81 -66.36
C ILE A 20 -16.09 -13.78 -66.36
N GLU A 21 -15.86 -12.55 -66.83
CA GLU A 21 -16.90 -11.53 -66.89
C GLU A 21 -17.95 -11.83 -67.98
N ILE A 22 -17.55 -12.36 -69.15
CA ILE A 22 -18.49 -12.84 -70.18
C ILE A 22 -19.35 -14.00 -69.66
N LEU A 23 -18.75 -14.97 -68.97
CA LEU A 23 -19.47 -16.09 -68.33
C LEU A 23 -20.42 -15.62 -67.22
N ARG A 24 -20.11 -14.49 -66.56
CA ARG A 24 -20.99 -13.86 -65.57
C ARG A 24 -22.19 -13.13 -66.20
N LEU A 25 -22.03 -12.60 -67.42
CA LEU A 25 -23.05 -11.80 -68.11
C LEU A 25 -24.01 -12.62 -68.97
N LEU A 26 -23.66 -13.86 -69.33
CA LEU A 26 -24.45 -14.74 -70.21
C LEU A 26 -24.78 -16.07 -69.51
N GLN A 27 -25.54 -16.01 -68.42
CA GLN A 27 -25.85 -17.19 -67.61
C GLN A 27 -27.05 -17.99 -68.11
N HIS A 28 -27.97 -17.37 -68.86
CA HIS A 28 -29.16 -18.03 -69.39
C HIS A 28 -29.31 -17.83 -70.91
N PRO A 29 -29.97 -18.75 -71.64
CA PRO A 29 -30.09 -18.66 -73.10
C PRO A 29 -30.77 -17.39 -73.61
N GLU A 30 -31.63 -16.78 -72.79
CA GLU A 30 -32.34 -15.55 -73.13
C GLU A 30 -31.42 -14.31 -73.12
N ASP A 31 -30.31 -14.33 -72.36
CA ASP A 31 -29.35 -13.22 -72.31
C ASP A 31 -28.64 -12.99 -73.66
N LEU A 32 -28.61 -13.99 -74.54
CA LEU A 32 -28.11 -13.86 -75.91
C LEU A 32 -28.88 -12.80 -76.73
N SER A 33 -30.14 -12.50 -76.37
CA SER A 33 -30.89 -11.40 -76.99
C SER A 33 -30.30 -10.02 -76.68
N ARG A 34 -29.64 -9.87 -75.53
CA ARG A 34 -29.05 -8.62 -75.02
C ARG A 34 -27.57 -8.47 -75.40
N LEU A 35 -27.00 -9.47 -76.07
CA LEU A 35 -25.60 -9.50 -76.50
C LEU A 35 -25.21 -8.27 -77.33
N ALA A 36 -26.11 -7.78 -78.20
CA ALA A 36 -25.88 -6.60 -79.03
C ALA A 36 -25.70 -5.32 -78.20
N ASP A 37 -26.57 -5.09 -77.20
CA ASP A 37 -26.50 -3.91 -76.33
C ASP A 37 -25.27 -3.96 -75.43
N ILE A 38 -24.97 -5.13 -74.84
CA ILE A 38 -23.77 -5.33 -74.00
C ILE A 38 -22.49 -5.13 -74.82
N THR A 39 -22.45 -5.60 -76.07
CA THR A 39 -21.31 -5.38 -76.99
C THR A 39 -21.16 -3.90 -77.32
N ALA A 40 -22.26 -3.20 -77.61
CA ALA A 40 -22.24 -1.76 -77.87
C ALA A 40 -21.76 -0.96 -76.63
N GLU A 41 -22.15 -1.37 -75.42
CA GLU A 41 -21.70 -0.72 -74.18
C GLU A 41 -20.20 -0.96 -73.94
N TYR A 42 -19.71 -2.20 -74.02
CA TYR A 42 -18.28 -2.50 -73.83
C TYR A 42 -17.41 -1.92 -74.96
N GLU A 43 -17.91 -1.83 -76.20
CA GLU A 43 -17.25 -1.06 -77.26
C GLU A 43 -17.18 0.43 -76.92
N SER A 44 -18.26 1.03 -76.41
CA SER A 44 -18.28 2.43 -75.98
C SER A 44 -17.27 2.68 -74.85
N ARG A 45 -17.25 1.82 -73.82
CA ARG A 45 -16.28 1.83 -72.72
C ARG A 45 -14.84 1.69 -73.24
N HIS A 46 -14.57 0.77 -74.17
CA HIS A 46 -13.25 0.59 -74.79
C HIS A 46 -12.82 1.80 -75.61
N ARG A 47 -13.72 2.39 -76.42
CA ARG A 47 -13.43 3.63 -77.16
C ARG A 47 -13.09 4.78 -76.21
N ALA A 48 -13.87 4.97 -75.14
CA ALA A 48 -13.62 5.99 -74.11
C ALA A 48 -12.27 5.76 -73.40
N ALA A 49 -12.01 4.54 -72.91
CA ALA A 49 -10.75 4.19 -72.26
C ALA A 49 -9.53 4.40 -73.18
N ARG A 50 -9.65 4.01 -74.46
CA ARG A 50 -8.61 4.24 -75.48
C ARG A 50 -8.36 5.73 -75.73
N THR A 51 -9.39 6.57 -75.75
CA THR A 51 -9.25 8.02 -75.88
C THR A 51 -8.53 8.62 -74.66
N THR A 52 -8.93 8.24 -73.44
CA THR A 52 -8.28 8.70 -72.20
C THR A 52 -6.81 8.27 -72.13
N LEU A 53 -6.50 6.99 -72.44
CA LEU A 53 -5.13 6.49 -72.50
C LEU A 53 -4.29 7.21 -73.56
N SER A 54 -4.86 7.49 -74.74
CA SER A 54 -4.16 8.25 -75.78
C SER A 54 -3.83 9.68 -75.32
N ALA A 55 -4.75 10.34 -74.62
CA ALA A 55 -4.53 11.68 -74.06
C ALA A 55 -3.46 11.66 -72.95
N MET A 56 -3.49 10.67 -72.06
CA MET A 56 -2.47 10.50 -71.01
C MET A 56 -1.08 10.22 -71.59
N VAL A 57 -0.98 9.31 -72.57
CA VAL A 57 0.29 8.99 -73.24
C VAL A 57 0.83 10.22 -73.98
N GLN A 58 -0.01 10.97 -74.70
CA GLN A 58 0.42 12.18 -75.38
C GLN A 58 0.89 13.26 -74.38
N SER A 59 0.14 13.51 -73.29
CA SER A 59 0.55 14.43 -72.22
C SER A 59 1.89 14.03 -71.58
N GLN A 60 2.13 12.73 -71.39
CA GLN A 60 3.38 12.23 -70.80
C GLN A 60 4.56 12.35 -71.78
N VAL A 61 4.35 12.11 -73.08
CA VAL A 61 5.34 12.31 -74.13
C VAL A 61 5.67 13.80 -74.30
N GLU A 62 4.67 14.68 -74.29
CA GLU A 62 4.87 16.12 -74.35
C GLU A 62 5.63 16.64 -73.13
N SER A 63 5.25 16.23 -71.91
CA SER A 63 5.98 16.59 -70.68
C SER A 63 7.41 16.06 -70.68
N THR A 64 7.65 14.85 -71.20
CA THR A 64 9.00 14.26 -71.29
C THR A 64 9.85 14.99 -72.33
N ARG A 65 9.27 15.35 -73.48
CA ARG A 65 9.92 16.18 -74.51
C ARG A 65 10.29 17.56 -73.98
N LEU A 66 9.39 18.21 -73.24
CA LEU A 66 9.64 19.51 -72.60
C LEU A 66 10.77 19.41 -71.57
N GLY A 67 10.75 18.35 -70.75
CA GLY A 67 11.83 18.03 -69.82
C GLY A 67 13.19 17.81 -70.51
N MET A 68 13.24 17.07 -71.62
CA MET A 68 14.47 16.87 -72.39
C MET A 68 14.98 18.17 -73.03
N ASP A 69 14.10 19.01 -73.58
CA ASP A 69 14.48 20.28 -74.19
C ASP A 69 15.03 21.27 -73.15
N LEU A 70 14.41 21.33 -71.96
CA LEU A 70 14.94 22.04 -70.79
C LEU A 70 16.31 21.47 -70.35
N LEU A 71 16.48 20.15 -70.33
CA LEU A 71 17.74 19.52 -69.95
C LEU A 71 18.87 19.82 -70.95
N GLU A 72 18.57 19.87 -72.25
CA GLU A 72 19.54 20.25 -73.29
C GLU A 72 19.87 21.76 -73.23
N ARG A 73 18.89 22.62 -72.90
CA ARG A 73 19.16 24.04 -72.59
C ARG A 73 20.08 24.15 -71.38
N ALA A 74 19.75 23.52 -70.25
CA ALA A 74 20.55 23.51 -69.04
C ALA A 74 21.99 23.01 -69.29
N HIS A 75 22.15 21.91 -70.06
CA HIS A 75 23.48 21.41 -70.43
C HIS A 75 24.28 22.42 -71.27
N ARG A 76 23.65 23.06 -72.26
CA ARG A 76 24.28 24.14 -73.06
C ARG A 76 24.60 25.38 -72.22
N HIS A 77 23.83 25.68 -71.18
CA HIS A 77 24.14 26.74 -70.21
C HIS A 77 25.31 26.36 -69.28
N ILE A 78 25.38 25.12 -68.80
CA ILE A 78 26.49 24.60 -68.00
C ILE A 78 27.81 24.64 -68.80
N LEU A 79 27.81 24.21 -70.06
CA LEU A 79 29.00 24.28 -70.93
C LEU A 79 29.46 25.74 -71.17
N LYS A 80 28.51 26.66 -71.37
CA LYS A 80 28.82 28.11 -71.47
C LYS A 80 29.38 28.67 -70.16
N LEU A 81 28.84 28.24 -69.01
CA LEU A 81 29.31 28.66 -67.69
C LEU A 81 30.73 28.12 -67.42
N GLN A 82 31.02 26.87 -67.77
CA GLN A 82 32.35 26.28 -67.67
C GLN A 82 33.36 27.02 -68.56
N ALA A 83 33.02 27.31 -69.82
CA ALA A 83 33.88 28.10 -70.71
C ALA A 83 34.08 29.55 -70.23
N ALA A 84 33.08 30.14 -69.57
CA ALA A 84 33.20 31.45 -68.93
C ALA A 84 34.11 31.41 -67.69
N LEU A 85 33.97 30.39 -66.84
CA LEU A 85 34.82 30.16 -65.67
C LEU A 85 36.27 29.90 -66.07
N GLU A 86 36.54 29.06 -67.07
CA GLU A 86 37.90 28.86 -67.59
C GLU A 86 38.52 30.14 -68.18
N ARG A 87 37.70 31.03 -68.74
CA ARG A 87 38.16 32.34 -69.22
C ARG A 87 38.43 33.29 -68.06
N ILE A 88 37.61 33.26 -67.00
CA ILE A 88 37.83 34.01 -65.76
C ILE A 88 39.11 33.52 -65.08
N ASP A 89 39.30 32.20 -64.91
CA ASP A 89 40.49 31.63 -64.29
C ASP A 89 41.77 31.98 -65.07
N ARG A 90 41.72 31.96 -66.41
CA ARG A 90 42.83 32.44 -67.26
C ARG A 90 43.13 33.92 -67.06
N LEU A 91 42.11 34.79 -67.14
CA LEU A 91 42.27 36.23 -66.91
C LEU A 91 42.75 36.55 -65.47
N CYS A 92 42.31 35.77 -64.47
CA CYS A 92 42.75 35.89 -63.09
C CYS A 92 44.20 35.43 -62.89
N ALA A 93 44.66 34.40 -63.61
CA ALA A 93 46.06 33.99 -63.62
C ALA A 93 46.94 35.06 -64.31
N GLU A 94 46.53 35.54 -65.48
CA GLU A 94 47.20 36.63 -66.22
C GLU A 94 47.29 37.91 -65.36
N CYS A 95 46.22 38.28 -64.65
CA CYS A 95 46.21 39.41 -63.71
C CYS A 95 47.02 39.14 -62.42
N SER A 96 47.19 37.89 -62.00
CA SER A 96 48.01 37.53 -60.84
C SER A 96 49.50 37.79 -61.11
N ASP A 97 49.97 37.47 -62.32
CA ASP A 97 51.36 37.70 -62.73
C ASP A 97 51.63 39.17 -63.10
N LEU A 98 50.61 39.90 -63.60
CA LEU A 98 50.73 41.33 -63.93
C LEU A 98 50.96 42.24 -62.71
N VAL A 99 50.56 41.80 -61.51
CA VAL A 99 50.65 42.60 -60.28
C VAL A 99 51.78 42.07 -59.40
N HIS A 100 53.01 42.56 -59.63
CA HIS A 100 54.25 42.14 -58.95
C HIS A 100 54.21 42.13 -57.40
N HIS A 101 53.19 42.73 -56.77
CA HIS A 101 52.99 42.74 -55.32
C HIS A 101 51.62 42.17 -54.88
N HIS A 102 50.95 41.33 -55.69
CA HIS A 102 49.63 40.76 -55.36
C HIS A 102 49.57 40.13 -53.96
N VAL A 103 50.59 39.38 -53.55
CA VAL A 103 50.66 38.79 -52.20
C VAL A 103 50.66 39.86 -51.09
N LYS A 104 51.36 40.99 -51.28
CA LYS A 104 51.37 42.10 -50.31
C LYS A 104 50.03 42.84 -50.29
N ILE A 105 49.39 43.03 -51.44
CA ILE A 105 48.08 43.68 -51.55
C ILE A 105 46.99 42.80 -50.95
N LYS A 106 47.00 41.48 -51.21
CA LYS A 106 46.09 40.51 -50.61
C LYS A 106 46.29 40.39 -49.11
N LEU A 107 47.54 40.42 -48.63
CA LEU A 107 47.84 40.51 -47.21
C LEU A 107 47.27 41.81 -46.63
N LEU A 108 47.59 42.97 -47.20
CA LEU A 108 47.09 44.28 -46.73
C LEU A 108 45.56 44.35 -46.72
N ALA A 109 44.88 43.84 -47.75
CA ALA A 109 43.42 43.78 -47.81
C ALA A 109 42.83 42.81 -46.76
N THR A 110 43.51 41.69 -46.48
CA THR A 110 43.12 40.77 -45.40
C THR A 110 43.33 41.42 -44.03
N THR A 111 44.47 42.08 -43.81
CA THR A 111 44.76 42.81 -42.58
C THR A 111 43.78 43.97 -42.38
N HIS A 112 43.47 44.75 -43.41
CA HIS A 112 42.50 45.84 -43.36
C HIS A 112 41.07 45.33 -43.15
N GLY A 113 40.70 44.21 -43.77
CA GLY A 113 39.41 43.53 -43.52
C GLY A 113 39.30 43.03 -42.08
N ASN A 114 40.34 42.40 -41.55
CA ASN A 114 40.42 41.94 -40.17
C ASN A 114 40.41 43.12 -39.19
N VAL A 115 41.16 44.19 -39.43
CA VAL A 115 41.17 45.41 -38.60
C VAL A 115 39.81 46.10 -38.62
N LYS A 116 39.17 46.26 -39.79
CA LYS A 116 37.81 46.81 -39.87
C LYS A 116 36.81 45.95 -39.08
N LYS A 117 36.93 44.62 -39.17
CA LYS A 117 36.09 43.69 -38.42
C LYS A 117 36.32 43.83 -36.91
N VAL A 118 37.58 43.83 -36.46
CA VAL A 118 37.95 43.97 -35.04
C VAL A 118 37.52 45.33 -34.48
N LEU A 119 37.62 46.42 -35.24
CA LEU A 119 37.10 47.73 -34.81
C LEU A 119 35.58 47.69 -34.59
N SER A 120 34.82 47.11 -35.53
CA SER A 120 33.37 46.93 -35.37
C SER A 120 33.00 46.02 -34.20
N GLU A 121 33.78 44.95 -33.95
CA GLU A 121 33.58 44.07 -32.79
C GLU A 121 33.94 44.79 -31.47
N ILE A 122 34.94 45.69 -31.46
CA ILE A 122 35.28 46.51 -30.28
C ILE A 122 34.21 47.55 -29.98
N GLU A 123 33.62 48.20 -31.00
CA GLU A 123 32.51 49.15 -30.82
C GLU A 123 31.32 48.47 -30.12
N ASP A 124 30.92 47.27 -30.57
CA ASP A 124 29.88 46.48 -29.91
C ASP A 124 30.26 45.98 -28.50
N ILE A 125 31.55 45.75 -28.21
CA ILE A 125 32.04 45.33 -26.89
C ILE A 125 32.07 46.49 -25.88
N VAL A 126 32.40 47.70 -26.31
CA VAL A 126 32.41 48.88 -25.43
C VAL A 126 30.99 49.25 -24.97
N ASP A 127 30.00 49.09 -25.83
CA ASP A 127 28.59 49.32 -25.50
C ASP A 127 27.98 48.30 -24.50
N LEU A 128 28.62 47.15 -24.25
CA LEU A 128 28.01 46.02 -23.53
C LEU A 128 27.43 46.38 -22.14
N PRO A 129 28.13 47.11 -21.26
CA PRO A 129 27.59 47.47 -19.95
C PRO A 129 26.35 48.35 -20.05
N TYR A 130 26.35 49.36 -20.94
CA TYR A 130 25.21 50.26 -21.13
C TYR A 130 23.99 49.53 -21.74
N ARG A 131 24.22 48.61 -22.69
CA ARG A 131 23.16 47.75 -23.22
C ARG A 131 22.60 46.81 -22.13
N ALA A 132 23.42 46.38 -21.17
CA ALA A 132 22.98 45.58 -20.03
C ALA A 132 22.21 46.41 -18.98
N ASP A 133 22.64 47.64 -18.70
CA ASP A 133 21.88 48.58 -17.85
C ASP A 133 20.48 48.85 -18.41
N ARG A 134 20.34 49.03 -19.73
CA ARG A 134 19.02 49.13 -20.37
C ARG A 134 18.17 47.86 -20.22
N CYS A 135 18.80 46.68 -20.18
CA CYS A 135 18.07 45.43 -19.89
C CYS A 135 17.62 45.36 -18.42
N TRP A 136 18.37 45.96 -17.49
CA TRP A 136 17.96 46.11 -16.09
C TRP A 136 16.74 47.05 -15.98
N GLU A 137 16.79 48.23 -16.62
CA GLU A 137 15.66 49.17 -16.68
C GLU A 137 14.39 48.52 -17.25
N MET A 138 14.53 47.71 -18.31
CA MET A 138 13.40 46.98 -18.90
C MET A 138 12.76 45.97 -17.92
N LEU A 139 13.57 45.29 -17.09
CA LEU A 139 13.10 44.32 -16.10
C LEU A 139 12.48 44.95 -14.85
N GLU A 140 12.78 46.22 -14.56
CA GLU A 140 12.16 46.98 -13.46
C GLU A 140 10.92 47.77 -13.91
N ALA A 141 10.75 48.00 -15.22
CA ALA A 141 9.65 48.80 -15.75
C ALA A 141 8.33 48.04 -15.96
N ASP A 142 8.36 46.80 -16.45
CA ASP A 142 7.16 45.97 -16.72
C ASP A 142 7.54 44.48 -16.79
N GLU A 143 6.75 43.62 -16.15
CA GLU A 143 6.87 42.15 -16.21
C GLU A 143 6.70 41.63 -17.65
N ALA A 144 5.92 42.32 -18.49
CA ALA A 144 5.76 42.00 -19.92
C ALA A 144 7.06 42.12 -20.73
N ASN A 145 8.10 42.79 -20.20
CA ASN A 145 9.42 42.84 -20.82
C ASN A 145 10.27 41.58 -20.57
N LEU A 146 9.80 40.59 -19.81
CA LEU A 146 10.59 39.40 -19.44
C LEU A 146 11.21 38.69 -20.66
N VAL A 147 10.42 38.40 -21.70
CA VAL A 147 10.92 37.74 -22.91
C VAL A 147 11.83 38.65 -23.74
N PRO A 148 11.47 39.91 -24.08
CA PRO A 148 12.39 40.85 -24.75
C PRO A 148 13.72 41.08 -24.01
N ALA A 149 13.69 41.18 -22.68
CA ALA A 149 14.89 41.33 -21.86
C ALA A 149 15.75 40.06 -21.86
N PHE A 150 15.13 38.86 -21.83
CA PHE A 150 15.85 37.61 -21.98
C PHE A 150 16.54 37.49 -23.35
N GLU A 151 15.83 37.78 -24.45
CA GLU A 151 16.38 37.74 -25.80
C GLU A 151 17.59 38.70 -25.94
N ALA A 152 17.49 39.91 -25.39
CA ALA A 152 18.58 40.86 -25.33
C ALA A 152 19.76 40.34 -24.47
N LEU A 153 19.49 39.87 -23.25
CA LEU A 153 20.52 39.37 -22.33
C LEU A 153 21.25 38.13 -22.86
N VAL A 154 20.59 37.25 -23.59
CA VAL A 154 21.22 36.12 -24.30
C VAL A 154 22.22 36.62 -25.33
N LEU A 155 21.85 37.62 -26.14
CA LEU A 155 22.75 38.21 -27.14
C LEU A 155 23.95 38.89 -26.46
N LEU A 156 23.72 39.72 -25.45
CA LEU A 156 24.78 40.42 -24.70
C LEU A 156 25.73 39.44 -24.01
N THR A 157 25.20 38.38 -23.39
CA THR A 157 25.99 37.28 -22.81
C THR A 157 26.84 36.59 -23.88
N GLY A 158 26.24 36.29 -25.04
CA GLY A 158 26.92 35.67 -26.17
C GLY A 158 28.08 36.53 -26.69
N THR A 159 27.90 37.85 -26.81
CA THR A 159 28.99 38.76 -27.20
C THR A 159 30.05 38.90 -26.11
N ALA A 160 29.68 38.96 -24.83
CA ALA A 160 30.61 39.04 -23.71
C ALA A 160 31.49 37.79 -23.59
N GLU A 161 30.91 36.59 -23.69
CA GLU A 161 31.69 35.34 -23.70
C GLU A 161 32.57 35.21 -24.94
N ASN A 162 32.09 35.60 -26.13
CA ASN A 162 32.95 35.62 -27.32
C ASN A 162 34.12 36.61 -27.17
N ALA A 163 33.93 37.77 -26.52
CA ALA A 163 34.99 38.72 -26.21
C ALA A 163 36.01 38.15 -25.20
N LYS A 164 35.53 37.58 -24.08
CA LYS A 164 36.37 36.90 -23.07
C LYS A 164 37.22 35.79 -23.73
N LEU A 165 36.59 34.94 -24.55
CA LEU A 165 37.26 33.82 -25.26
C LEU A 165 38.21 34.28 -26.38
N ALA A 166 37.91 35.39 -27.07
CA ALA A 166 38.82 35.99 -28.05
C ALA A 166 40.09 36.52 -27.36
N TRP A 167 39.92 37.26 -26.25
CA TRP A 167 41.03 37.83 -25.48
C TRP A 167 41.94 36.75 -24.89
N GLN A 168 41.36 35.68 -24.33
CA GLN A 168 42.08 34.50 -23.83
C GLN A 168 42.93 33.80 -24.90
N ARG A 169 42.56 33.88 -26.19
CA ARG A 169 43.33 33.30 -27.31
C ARG A 169 44.47 34.20 -27.78
N SER A 170 44.39 35.52 -27.53
CA SER A 170 45.38 36.50 -27.99
C SER A 170 46.39 36.93 -26.92
N ASN A 171 45.99 37.03 -25.65
CA ASN A 171 46.80 37.60 -24.57
C ASN A 171 47.25 36.54 -23.55
N LYS A 172 48.42 36.75 -22.94
CA LYS A 172 49.00 35.89 -21.89
C LYS A 172 49.01 36.54 -20.50
N SER A 173 48.66 37.82 -20.39
CA SER A 173 48.52 38.50 -19.10
C SER A 173 47.18 38.12 -18.45
N ALA A 174 47.25 37.62 -17.21
CA ALA A 174 46.08 37.32 -16.40
C ALA A 174 45.43 38.60 -15.82
N ALA A 175 46.19 39.69 -15.66
CA ALA A 175 45.70 40.95 -15.11
C ALA A 175 44.73 41.64 -16.08
N ASP A 176 45.14 41.82 -17.34
CA ASP A 176 44.34 42.46 -18.40
C ASP A 176 43.04 41.69 -18.68
N LEU A 177 43.09 40.35 -18.55
CA LEU A 177 41.91 39.50 -18.64
C LEU A 177 40.96 39.69 -17.44
N SER A 178 41.50 39.93 -16.25
CA SER A 178 40.71 40.26 -15.06
C SER A 178 40.05 41.64 -15.15
N GLU A 179 40.73 42.62 -15.74
CA GLU A 179 40.17 43.96 -15.96
C GLU A 179 39.04 43.92 -17.00
N LEU A 180 39.23 43.22 -18.12
CA LEU A 180 38.17 42.99 -19.10
C LEU A 180 36.99 42.19 -18.52
N SER A 181 37.24 41.19 -17.68
CA SER A 181 36.15 40.41 -17.05
C SER A 181 35.39 41.24 -16.01
N ALA A 182 36.05 42.15 -15.29
CA ALA A 182 35.40 43.10 -14.39
C ALA A 182 34.56 44.14 -15.15
N TYR A 183 35.03 44.64 -16.30
CA TYR A 183 34.25 45.54 -17.17
C TYR A 183 32.99 44.87 -17.71
N LEU A 184 33.10 43.61 -18.15
CA LEU A 184 31.97 42.84 -18.69
C LEU A 184 31.06 42.23 -17.61
N ALA A 185 31.46 42.24 -16.33
CA ALA A 185 30.72 41.63 -15.23
C ALA A 185 29.29 42.17 -15.09
N ARG A 186 29.02 43.41 -15.53
CA ARG A 186 27.67 43.99 -15.50
C ARG A 186 26.65 43.17 -16.30
N VAL A 187 27.05 42.55 -17.42
CA VAL A 187 26.19 41.62 -18.18
C VAL A 187 25.83 40.40 -17.32
N ASP A 188 26.81 39.85 -16.61
CA ASP A 188 26.64 38.72 -15.71
C ASP A 188 25.84 39.08 -14.44
N ASP A 189 25.87 40.35 -13.98
CA ASP A 189 25.02 40.87 -12.89
C ASP A 189 23.55 40.98 -13.32
N VAL A 190 23.27 41.56 -14.50
CA VAL A 190 21.88 41.72 -14.97
C VAL A 190 21.27 40.35 -15.30
N MET A 191 22.05 39.42 -15.87
CA MET A 191 21.62 38.03 -16.06
C MET A 191 21.37 37.31 -14.72
N ARG A 192 22.17 37.56 -13.67
CA ARG A 192 21.87 37.04 -12.31
C ARG A 192 20.60 37.65 -11.72
N ARG A 193 20.33 38.95 -11.93
CA ARG A 193 19.07 39.60 -11.51
C ARG A 193 17.85 39.03 -12.25
N PHE A 194 18.00 38.75 -13.55
CA PHE A 194 17.00 38.08 -14.37
C PHE A 194 16.69 36.67 -13.86
N GLU A 195 17.71 35.83 -13.65
CA GLU A 195 17.51 34.49 -13.10
C GLU A 195 16.90 34.51 -11.70
N LYS A 196 17.28 35.47 -10.86
CA LYS A 196 16.67 35.68 -9.55
C LYS A 196 15.17 35.98 -9.67
N LEU A 197 14.78 36.88 -10.58
CA LEU A 197 13.39 37.22 -10.83
C LEU A 197 12.60 36.01 -11.37
N LEU A 198 13.15 35.31 -12.36
CA LEU A 198 12.54 34.13 -12.96
C LEU A 198 12.33 32.99 -11.94
N PHE A 199 13.38 32.60 -11.20
CA PHE A 199 13.33 31.43 -10.32
C PHE A 199 12.79 31.70 -8.92
N GLU A 200 13.14 32.81 -8.26
CA GLU A 200 12.71 33.05 -6.88
C GLU A 200 11.34 33.75 -6.77
N ALA A 201 10.98 34.62 -7.73
CA ALA A 201 9.75 35.41 -7.65
C ALA A 201 8.58 34.88 -8.50
N HIS A 202 8.84 34.14 -9.58
CA HIS A 202 7.79 33.64 -10.48
C HIS A 202 7.67 32.10 -10.52
N LEU A 203 8.79 31.38 -10.66
CA LEU A 203 8.78 29.92 -10.80
C LEU A 203 8.97 29.15 -9.48
N ALA A 204 9.21 29.81 -8.35
CA ALA A 204 9.28 29.18 -7.04
C ALA A 204 7.91 28.62 -6.63
N LEU A 205 7.90 27.50 -5.93
CA LEU A 205 6.71 27.02 -5.22
C LEU A 205 6.45 27.93 -4.00
N PRO A 206 5.19 28.32 -3.68
CA PRO A 206 3.96 28.10 -4.43
C PRO A 206 3.64 29.22 -5.44
N HIS A 207 4.50 30.24 -5.57
CA HIS A 207 4.28 31.44 -6.41
C HIS A 207 3.78 31.13 -7.83
N PHE A 208 4.31 30.10 -8.51
CA PHE A 208 3.85 29.76 -9.86
C PHE A 208 2.40 29.21 -9.92
N ILE A 209 1.89 28.66 -8.82
CA ILE A 209 0.50 28.19 -8.71
C ILE A 209 -0.42 29.41 -8.63
N TYR A 210 -0.16 30.34 -7.70
CA TYR A 210 -0.93 31.59 -7.57
C TYR A 210 -0.82 32.47 -8.83
N LEU A 211 0.36 32.52 -9.46
CA LEU A 211 0.57 33.26 -10.71
C LEU A 211 -0.27 32.71 -11.87
N SER A 212 -0.57 31.41 -11.90
CA SER A 212 -1.45 30.82 -12.92
C SER A 212 -2.90 31.33 -12.84
N GLN A 213 -3.35 31.74 -11.64
CA GLN A 213 -4.67 32.32 -11.41
C GLN A 213 -4.67 33.84 -11.63
N GLU A 214 -3.69 34.56 -11.06
CA GLU A 214 -3.64 36.02 -11.16
C GLU A 214 -3.24 36.53 -12.56
N ARG A 215 -2.17 35.95 -13.14
CA ARG A 215 -1.51 36.45 -14.36
C ARG A 215 -0.97 35.28 -15.21
N PRO A 216 -1.83 34.37 -15.73
CA PRO A 216 -1.39 33.21 -16.50
C PRO A 216 -0.50 33.56 -17.70
N THR A 217 -0.65 34.75 -18.28
CA THR A 217 0.23 35.25 -19.36
C THR A 217 1.69 35.38 -18.93
N LEU A 218 1.96 35.85 -17.70
CA LEU A 218 3.34 35.96 -17.20
C LEU A 218 3.95 34.58 -16.94
N LEU A 219 3.17 33.65 -16.40
CA LEU A 219 3.62 32.27 -16.20
C LEU A 219 3.96 31.60 -17.55
N VAL A 220 3.12 31.78 -18.56
CA VAL A 220 3.41 31.32 -19.94
C VAL A 220 4.68 31.98 -20.48
N ASP A 221 4.94 33.26 -20.20
CA ASP A 221 6.16 33.95 -20.61
C ASP A 221 7.42 33.45 -19.86
N CYS A 222 7.31 33.11 -18.57
CA CYS A 222 8.37 32.40 -17.84
C CYS A 222 8.67 31.03 -18.47
N VAL A 223 7.64 30.26 -18.85
CA VAL A 223 7.80 28.95 -19.49
C VAL A 223 8.35 29.08 -20.92
N ARG A 224 8.00 30.15 -21.65
CA ARG A 224 8.63 30.50 -22.95
C ARG A 224 10.12 30.77 -22.80
N VAL A 225 10.55 31.53 -21.77
CA VAL A 225 11.97 31.74 -21.46
C VAL A 225 12.68 30.39 -21.22
N MET A 226 12.07 29.47 -20.47
CA MET A 226 12.65 28.15 -20.22
C MET A 226 12.85 27.36 -21.51
N GLU A 227 11.81 27.22 -22.35
CA GLU A 227 11.93 26.46 -23.62
C GLU A 227 12.90 27.14 -24.59
N LEU A 228 12.98 28.48 -24.63
CA LEU A 228 14.00 29.20 -25.40
C LEU A 228 15.42 28.88 -24.90
N GLN A 229 15.66 28.83 -23.58
CA GLN A 229 16.96 28.44 -23.03
C GLN A 229 17.31 26.98 -23.33
N GLU A 230 16.35 26.05 -23.28
CA GLU A 230 16.62 24.64 -23.63
C GLU A 230 16.93 24.46 -25.12
N LEU A 231 16.30 25.24 -26.01
CA LEU A 231 16.62 25.30 -27.44
C LEU A 231 18.03 25.88 -27.68
N LEU A 232 18.42 26.93 -26.95
CA LEU A 232 19.78 27.49 -26.99
C LEU A 232 20.82 26.47 -26.50
N ASP A 233 20.58 25.83 -25.35
CA ASP A 233 21.45 24.78 -24.80
C ASP A 233 21.53 23.56 -25.75
N ALA A 234 20.47 23.24 -26.51
CA ALA A 234 20.48 22.22 -27.55
C ALA A 234 21.32 22.63 -28.78
N GLU A 235 21.24 23.89 -29.22
CA GLU A 235 22.03 24.38 -30.35
C GLU A 235 23.52 24.51 -29.99
N TYR A 236 23.87 24.97 -28.79
CA TYR A 236 25.26 24.99 -28.31
C TYR A 236 25.87 23.58 -28.25
N ARG A 237 25.08 22.56 -27.84
CA ARG A 237 25.44 21.14 -27.96
C ARG A 237 25.69 20.73 -29.42
N ARG A 238 24.79 21.09 -30.34
CA ARG A 238 24.86 20.73 -31.78
C ARG A 238 26.09 21.31 -32.48
N VAL A 239 26.38 22.59 -32.25
CA VAL A 239 27.49 23.33 -32.90
C VAL A 239 28.86 23.01 -32.27
N LYS A 240 28.89 22.26 -31.15
CA LYS A 240 30.09 22.01 -30.33
C LYS A 240 30.74 23.29 -29.80
N MET A 241 29.93 24.31 -29.49
CA MET A 241 30.34 25.53 -28.79
C MET A 241 30.57 25.25 -27.29
N GLY A 242 31.43 24.27 -26.97
CA GLY A 242 31.68 23.74 -25.62
C GLY A 242 32.42 24.69 -24.66
N ALA A 243 32.35 26.00 -24.92
CA ALA A 243 32.89 27.07 -24.08
C ALA A 243 31.78 27.93 -23.44
N VAL A 244 30.53 27.85 -23.92
CA VAL A 244 29.38 28.52 -23.29
C VAL A 244 28.75 27.54 -22.28
N PRO A 245 28.60 27.90 -20.99
CA PRO A 245 27.91 27.07 -20.02
C PRO A 245 26.42 26.86 -20.36
N GLN A 246 25.96 25.61 -20.27
CA GLN A 246 24.53 25.28 -20.34
C GLN A 246 23.84 25.79 -19.06
N ARG A 247 22.70 26.49 -19.20
CA ARG A 247 21.96 27.03 -18.06
C ARG A 247 20.87 26.11 -17.53
N ARG A 248 20.38 25.17 -18.35
CA ARG A 248 19.43 24.09 -18.01
C ARG A 248 18.26 24.54 -17.13
N TYR A 249 17.53 25.55 -17.60
CA TYR A 249 16.43 26.14 -16.84
C TYR A 249 15.32 25.13 -16.54
N LYS A 250 15.13 24.12 -17.39
CA LYS A 250 14.13 23.06 -17.18
C LYS A 250 14.51 22.10 -16.06
N ASP A 251 15.78 21.67 -16.02
CA ASP A 251 16.31 20.84 -14.92
C ASP A 251 16.26 21.61 -13.59
N ARG A 252 16.65 22.89 -13.59
CA ARG A 252 16.62 23.77 -12.40
C ARG A 252 15.21 23.97 -11.87
N PHE A 253 14.23 24.20 -12.75
CA PHE A 253 12.83 24.34 -12.35
C PHE A 253 12.29 23.07 -11.68
N PHE A 254 12.48 21.89 -12.29
CA PHE A 254 11.99 20.65 -11.70
C PHE A 254 12.69 20.31 -10.37
N ALA A 255 13.99 20.61 -10.21
CA ALA A 255 14.66 20.50 -8.93
C ALA A 255 14.11 21.48 -7.88
N SER A 256 13.72 22.69 -8.31
CA SER A 256 13.12 23.71 -7.44
C SER A 256 11.70 23.37 -6.97
N ILE A 257 10.96 22.54 -7.70
CA ILE A 257 9.66 22.02 -7.24
C ILE A 257 9.88 21.05 -6.06
N THR A 258 10.85 20.13 -6.18
CA THR A 258 11.16 19.18 -5.11
C THR A 258 11.61 19.91 -3.84
N ALA A 259 12.62 20.78 -3.94
CA ALA A 259 13.13 21.53 -2.81
C ALA A 259 12.09 22.50 -2.21
N GLY A 260 11.24 23.11 -3.04
CA GLY A 260 10.16 23.99 -2.58
C GLY A 260 9.07 23.23 -1.81
N ALA A 261 8.77 22.00 -2.19
CA ALA A 261 7.82 21.16 -1.46
C ALA A 261 8.43 20.64 -0.14
N GLU A 262 9.70 20.24 -0.15
CA GLU A 262 10.43 19.82 1.06
C GLU A 262 10.43 20.94 2.13
N GLU A 263 10.77 22.18 1.76
CA GLU A 263 10.78 23.32 2.69
C GLU A 263 9.37 23.73 3.15
N ARG A 264 8.30 23.46 2.38
CA ARG A 264 6.91 23.76 2.79
C ARG A 264 6.27 22.70 3.69
N PHE A 265 6.61 21.42 3.50
CA PHE A 265 6.15 20.35 4.38
C PHE A 265 6.99 20.23 5.66
N LYS A 266 8.14 20.91 5.73
CA LYS A 266 9.06 20.96 6.88
C LYS A 266 8.39 21.35 8.19
N ASP A 267 7.65 22.46 8.23
CA ASP A 267 7.00 22.93 9.46
C ASP A 267 5.92 21.93 9.92
N LEU A 268 5.18 21.34 8.98
CA LEU A 268 4.20 20.27 9.25
C LEU A 268 4.85 18.96 9.69
N LEU A 269 6.07 18.67 9.22
CA LEU A 269 6.87 17.53 9.62
C LEU A 269 7.52 17.72 10.99
N GLU A 270 7.89 18.96 11.36
CA GLU A 270 8.32 19.31 12.71
C GLU A 270 7.15 19.26 13.69
N LEU A 271 5.97 19.77 13.29
CA LEU A 271 4.72 19.60 14.05
C LEU A 271 4.37 18.12 14.26
N ALA A 272 4.42 17.28 13.21
CA ALA A 272 4.18 15.83 13.33
C ALA A 272 5.11 15.12 14.33
N ARG A 273 6.36 15.59 14.49
CA ARG A 273 7.31 15.08 15.50
C ARG A 273 7.00 15.52 16.93
N THR A 274 6.19 16.57 17.13
CA THR A 274 5.76 17.01 18.48
C THR A 274 4.57 16.22 19.03
N CYS A 275 3.89 15.41 18.19
CA CYS A 275 2.82 14.53 18.64
C CYS A 275 3.30 13.65 19.81
N ASN A 276 2.50 13.57 20.89
CA ASN A 276 2.81 12.88 22.14
C ASN A 276 4.05 13.34 22.92
N GLN A 277 4.73 14.44 22.53
CA GLN A 277 5.69 15.04 23.44
C GLN A 277 4.91 15.56 24.66
N PRO A 278 5.27 15.16 25.89
CA PRO A 278 4.49 15.52 27.06
C PRO A 278 4.60 17.03 27.29
N ASN A 279 3.45 17.71 27.45
CA ASN A 279 3.41 19.07 27.98
C ASN A 279 3.89 19.10 29.44
N THR A 280 5.21 19.07 29.62
CA THR A 280 5.84 19.57 30.83
C THR A 280 5.44 21.03 30.94
N VAL A 281 4.68 21.39 31.99
CA VAL A 281 4.42 22.79 32.32
C VAL A 281 5.76 23.38 32.78
N VAL A 282 6.53 23.92 31.82
CA VAL A 282 7.80 24.59 32.09
C VAL A 282 7.46 25.91 32.76
N ARG A 283 7.48 25.90 34.08
CA ARG A 283 7.30 27.12 34.87
C ARG A 283 8.59 27.92 34.80
N ILE A 284 8.47 29.22 34.55
CA ILE A 284 9.60 30.10 34.25
C ILE A 284 9.58 31.27 35.25
N ASP A 285 10.73 31.64 35.80
CA ASP A 285 10.87 32.82 36.66
C ASP A 285 11.13 34.12 35.88
N GLN A 286 11.18 35.28 36.57
CA GLN A 286 11.37 36.59 35.91
C GLN A 286 12.70 36.71 35.14
N ASP A 287 13.70 35.87 35.46
CA ASP A 287 15.01 35.81 34.83
C ASP A 287 15.12 34.68 33.77
N ALA A 288 13.98 34.11 33.37
CA ALA A 288 13.83 33.04 32.38
C ALA A 288 14.38 31.66 32.79
N ASN A 289 14.54 31.37 34.09
CA ASN A 289 15.01 30.06 34.56
C ASN A 289 13.84 29.07 34.76
N VAL A 290 14.11 27.77 34.56
CA VAL A 290 13.09 26.71 34.66
C VAL A 290 12.88 26.29 36.12
N VAL A 291 11.65 26.38 36.60
CA VAL A 291 11.20 25.91 37.91
C VAL A 291 10.69 24.47 37.81
N VAL A 292 11.29 23.57 38.60
CA VAL A 292 11.12 22.10 38.48
C VAL A 292 10.11 21.55 39.49
N SER A 293 10.05 22.12 40.70
CA SER A 293 9.11 21.67 41.72
C SER A 293 8.73 22.78 42.71
N GLU A 294 7.49 22.70 43.19
CA GLU A 294 6.96 23.53 44.28
C GLU A 294 6.50 22.64 45.45
N VAL A 295 6.80 23.04 46.68
CA VAL A 295 6.24 22.42 47.89
C VAL A 295 5.36 23.44 48.59
N ARG A 296 4.07 23.13 48.74
CA ARG A 296 3.10 23.99 49.44
C ARG A 296 2.72 23.43 50.80
N ASP A 297 2.38 24.32 51.74
CA ASP A 297 1.80 23.93 53.02
C ASP A 297 0.31 23.56 52.90
N TYR A 298 -0.28 23.11 54.01
CA TYR A 298 -1.70 22.76 54.12
C TYR A 298 -2.66 23.98 54.08
N LEU A 299 -2.13 25.20 53.91
CA LEU A 299 -2.87 26.45 53.70
C LEU A 299 -2.70 26.97 52.26
N GLY A 300 -1.89 26.30 51.42
CA GLY A 300 -1.62 26.65 50.03
C GLY A 300 -0.41 27.57 49.80
N ASN A 301 0.28 27.99 50.86
CA ASN A 301 1.46 28.87 50.75
C ASN A 301 2.63 28.09 50.14
N LEU A 302 3.40 28.74 49.26
CA LEU A 302 4.65 28.20 48.73
C LEU A 302 5.71 28.20 49.84
N THR A 303 6.36 27.04 50.08
CA THR A 303 7.32 26.85 51.19
C THR A 303 8.71 26.43 50.75
N ARG A 304 8.86 25.83 49.57
CA ARG A 304 10.14 25.51 48.91
C ARG A 304 9.94 25.51 47.40
N LEU A 305 10.98 25.89 46.66
CA LEU A 305 11.01 25.86 45.20
C LEU A 305 12.40 25.44 44.72
N VAL A 306 12.46 24.70 43.62
CA VAL A 306 13.72 24.32 42.96
C VAL A 306 13.73 24.88 41.54
N ARG A 307 14.75 25.67 41.19
CA ARG A 307 14.98 26.17 39.83
C ARG A 307 16.22 25.52 39.20
N ILE A 308 16.30 25.52 37.87
CA ILE A 308 17.49 25.13 37.12
C ILE A 308 18.15 26.39 36.56
N VAL A 309 19.36 26.66 37.04
CA VAL A 309 20.26 27.70 36.51
C VAL A 309 21.47 27.00 35.91
N ASN A 310 21.83 27.30 34.66
CA ASN A 310 22.98 26.70 33.96
C ASN A 310 23.01 25.14 33.98
N ARG A 311 21.84 24.48 33.92
CA ARG A 311 21.66 23.01 34.06
C ARG A 311 22.04 22.42 35.43
N GLN A 312 22.08 23.24 36.48
CA GLN A 312 22.21 22.78 37.87
C GLN A 312 20.94 23.15 38.66
N GLU A 313 20.49 22.26 39.54
CA GLU A 313 19.39 22.53 40.47
C GLU A 313 19.87 23.47 41.60
N GLU A 314 19.16 24.58 41.78
CA GLU A 314 19.34 25.53 42.87
C GLU A 314 18.07 25.58 43.72
N LEU A 315 18.24 25.59 45.04
CA LEU A 315 17.16 25.62 46.03
C LEU A 315 16.82 27.08 46.36
N VAL A 316 15.59 27.50 46.06
CA VAL A 316 15.08 28.84 46.36
C VAL A 316 14.28 28.77 47.66
N ASP A 317 14.95 29.08 48.77
CA ASP A 317 14.39 29.13 50.12
C ASP A 317 14.10 30.57 50.61
N ASP A 318 14.41 31.62 49.82
CA ASP A 318 14.20 33.02 50.23
C ASP A 318 12.72 33.47 50.10
N PRO A 319 12.06 33.86 51.21
CA PRO A 319 10.63 34.20 51.21
C PRO A 319 10.28 35.56 50.59
N GLU A 320 11.24 36.35 50.10
CA GLU A 320 10.99 37.51 49.24
C GLU A 320 11.12 37.16 47.74
N GLU A 321 12.15 36.37 47.37
CA GLU A 321 12.33 35.87 45.99
C GLU A 321 11.12 35.02 45.54
N LEU A 322 10.60 34.17 46.44
CA LEU A 322 9.39 33.36 46.24
C LEU A 322 8.09 34.17 46.00
N ARG A 323 8.09 35.50 46.18
CA ARG A 323 6.90 36.36 45.95
C ARG A 323 6.91 37.08 44.61
N GLY A 324 8.04 37.13 43.90
CA GLY A 324 8.15 37.80 42.61
C GLY A 324 7.75 36.92 41.41
N ILE A 325 7.68 35.60 41.59
CA ILE A 325 7.54 34.64 40.48
C ILE A 325 6.12 34.67 39.90
N GLU A 326 5.96 35.30 38.73
CA GLU A 326 4.76 35.17 37.91
C GLU A 326 4.81 33.83 37.16
N VAL A 327 3.87 32.93 37.47
CA VAL A 327 3.78 31.61 36.83
C VAL A 327 2.97 31.72 35.56
N PHE A 328 3.64 31.59 34.41
CA PHE A 328 3.00 31.35 33.12
C PHE A 328 2.72 29.86 32.95
N ASP A 329 1.46 29.49 32.74
CA ASP A 329 1.07 28.14 32.33
C ASP A 329 0.89 28.13 30.80
N GLU A 330 1.72 27.39 30.07
CA GLU A 330 1.46 27.10 28.65
C GLU A 330 0.25 26.16 28.51
N PRO A 331 -0.57 26.29 27.44
CA PRO A 331 -1.74 25.45 27.25
C PRO A 331 -1.32 23.99 27.08
N LEU A 332 -1.99 23.08 27.80
CA LEU A 332 -1.83 21.63 27.65
C LEU A 332 -1.95 21.20 26.17
N PHE A 333 -1.23 20.14 25.79
CA PHE A 333 -1.37 19.50 24.48
C PHE A 333 -2.83 19.12 24.23
N ASP A 334 -3.52 19.94 23.45
CA ASP A 334 -4.87 19.68 22.99
C ASP A 334 -4.77 18.97 21.63
N GLU A 335 -5.01 17.66 21.66
CA GLU A 335 -5.00 16.82 20.47
C GLU A 335 -5.97 17.32 19.38
N SER A 336 -7.07 17.99 19.75
CA SER A 336 -7.97 18.58 18.76
C SER A 336 -7.30 19.75 18.06
N LEU A 337 -6.74 20.71 18.81
CA LEU A 337 -6.08 21.88 18.22
C LEU A 337 -4.84 21.48 17.39
N PHE A 338 -4.08 20.50 17.88
CA PHE A 338 -2.95 19.92 17.14
C PHE A 338 -3.37 19.30 15.79
N LEU A 339 -4.47 18.54 15.76
CA LEU A 339 -4.99 17.96 14.53
C LEU A 339 -5.71 18.98 13.63
N ASP A 340 -6.35 20.01 14.20
CA ASP A 340 -6.93 21.13 13.46
C ASP A 340 -5.83 21.94 12.74
N GLU A 341 -4.66 22.11 13.36
CA GLU A 341 -3.51 22.80 12.76
C GLU A 341 -2.79 21.92 11.72
N LEU A 342 -2.51 20.65 12.06
CA LEU A 342 -1.80 19.74 11.16
C LEU A 342 -2.66 19.33 9.95
N LEU A 343 -3.87 18.82 10.18
CA LEU A 343 -4.71 18.23 9.12
C LEU A 343 -5.51 19.31 8.38
N ASP A 344 -6.30 20.10 9.13
CA ASP A 344 -7.36 20.95 8.55
C ASP A 344 -6.86 22.33 8.09
N ARG A 345 -5.67 22.76 8.56
CA ARG A 345 -4.94 23.91 8.00
C ARG A 345 -3.80 23.44 7.10
N GLY A 346 -2.78 22.80 7.68
CA GLY A 346 -1.54 22.45 6.99
C GLY A 346 -1.73 21.53 5.78
N LEU A 347 -2.17 20.29 6.01
CA LEU A 347 -2.27 19.29 4.95
C LEU A 347 -3.46 19.54 3.99
N TYR A 348 -4.51 20.24 4.44
CA TYR A 348 -5.64 20.64 3.59
C TYR A 348 -5.24 21.74 2.58
N GLU A 349 -4.50 22.78 2.99
CA GLU A 349 -4.00 23.83 2.06
C GLU A 349 -3.17 23.21 0.92
N MET A 350 -2.25 22.30 1.27
CA MET A 350 -1.43 21.56 0.29
C MET A 350 -2.27 20.64 -0.63
N THR A 351 -3.50 20.30 -0.23
CA THR A 351 -4.43 19.47 -1.02
C THR A 351 -5.25 20.33 -2.00
N ASP A 352 -5.79 21.46 -1.55
CA ASP A 352 -6.49 22.43 -2.41
C ASP A 352 -5.56 22.96 -3.53
N GLU A 353 -4.28 23.16 -3.23
CA GLU A 353 -3.28 23.52 -4.24
C GLU A 353 -3.14 22.50 -5.39
N LEU A 354 -3.34 21.19 -5.15
CA LEU A 354 -3.30 20.20 -6.23
C LEU A 354 -4.46 20.39 -7.21
N ALA A 355 -5.64 20.80 -6.73
CA ALA A 355 -6.75 21.20 -7.59
C ALA A 355 -6.43 22.49 -8.35
N MET A 356 -5.81 23.49 -7.70
CA MET A 356 -5.35 24.71 -8.39
C MET A 356 -4.29 24.41 -9.48
N VAL A 357 -3.41 23.45 -9.24
CA VAL A 357 -2.42 22.99 -10.24
C VAL A 357 -3.08 22.26 -11.40
N TYR A 358 -4.15 21.50 -11.16
CA TYR A 358 -4.92 20.82 -12.20
C TYR A 358 -5.68 21.81 -13.09
N ASP A 359 -6.47 22.70 -12.48
CA ASP A 359 -7.39 23.59 -13.20
C ASP A 359 -6.68 24.74 -13.95
N TYR A 360 -5.67 25.35 -13.33
CA TYR A 360 -5.05 26.60 -13.82
C TYR A 360 -3.61 26.40 -14.30
N THR A 361 -2.76 25.82 -13.44
CA THR A 361 -1.33 25.69 -13.75
C THR A 361 -1.08 24.74 -14.92
N ALA A 362 -1.79 23.62 -15.02
CA ALA A 362 -1.60 22.64 -16.08
C ALA A 362 -1.80 23.22 -17.50
N ALA A 363 -2.72 24.18 -17.66
CA ALA A 363 -2.97 24.87 -18.91
C ALA A 363 -1.85 25.85 -19.33
N CYS A 364 -1.02 26.30 -18.39
CA CYS A 364 0.07 27.24 -18.63
C CYS A 364 1.39 26.58 -19.09
N PHE A 365 1.49 25.25 -19.01
CA PHE A 365 2.69 24.49 -19.40
C PHE A 365 2.44 23.60 -20.63
N PRO A 366 3.44 23.36 -21.50
CA PRO A 366 3.33 22.35 -22.56
C PRO A 366 3.05 20.95 -21.98
N PRO A 367 2.15 20.14 -22.56
CA PRO A 367 1.81 18.81 -22.04
C PRO A 367 3.00 17.86 -21.81
N SER A 368 4.10 18.06 -22.54
CA SER A 368 5.37 17.33 -22.37
C SER A 368 6.08 17.57 -21.03
N TYR A 369 5.67 18.58 -20.25
CA TYR A 369 6.16 18.80 -18.89
C TYR A 369 5.52 17.85 -17.89
N GLY A 370 4.23 17.50 -18.06
CA GLY A 370 3.46 16.74 -17.08
C GLY A 370 3.38 17.42 -15.70
N ILE A 371 3.19 18.74 -15.67
CA ILE A 371 3.39 19.57 -14.47
C ILE A 371 2.53 19.12 -13.28
N PHE A 372 1.24 18.81 -13.51
CA PHE A 372 0.35 18.29 -12.46
C PHE A 372 0.91 17.00 -11.86
N ASN A 373 1.18 15.97 -12.67
CA ASN A 373 1.72 14.70 -12.19
C ASN A 373 3.03 14.86 -11.41
N ARG A 374 3.88 15.84 -11.73
CA ARG A 374 5.12 16.12 -10.99
C ARG A 374 4.85 16.74 -9.63
N VAL A 375 4.06 17.83 -9.57
CA VAL A 375 3.73 18.47 -8.30
C VAL A 375 2.96 17.51 -7.40
N PHE A 376 1.99 16.77 -7.96
CA PHE A 376 1.30 15.66 -7.30
C PHE A 376 2.30 14.64 -6.72
N GLN A 377 3.18 14.04 -7.53
CA GLN A 377 4.12 13.01 -7.04
C GLN A 377 5.05 13.54 -5.95
N THR A 378 5.54 14.77 -6.08
CA THR A 378 6.35 15.42 -5.04
C THR A 378 5.55 15.60 -3.74
N TYR A 379 4.34 16.16 -3.82
CA TYR A 379 3.48 16.38 -2.64
C TYR A 379 3.08 15.04 -2.00
N HIS A 380 2.71 14.05 -2.81
CA HIS A 380 2.28 12.72 -2.36
C HIS A 380 3.37 11.97 -1.58
N VAL A 381 4.65 12.20 -1.92
CA VAL A 381 5.81 11.75 -1.12
C VAL A 381 5.92 12.51 0.21
N GLN A 382 5.72 13.83 0.23
CA GLN A 382 5.78 14.60 1.49
C GLN A 382 4.59 14.31 2.42
N PHE A 383 3.38 14.14 1.89
CA PHE A 383 2.21 13.63 2.62
C PHE A 383 2.52 12.26 3.24
N ALA A 384 3.12 11.34 2.48
CA ALA A 384 3.54 10.05 3.01
C ALA A 384 4.56 10.18 4.14
N VAL A 385 5.56 11.07 4.01
CA VAL A 385 6.56 11.35 5.07
C VAL A 385 5.90 11.91 6.35
N VAL A 386 4.99 12.88 6.24
CA VAL A 386 4.30 13.46 7.40
C VAL A 386 3.41 12.43 8.09
N ILE A 387 2.61 11.67 7.34
CA ILE A 387 1.73 10.62 7.89
C ILE A 387 2.52 9.44 8.47
N ASP A 388 3.68 9.10 7.88
CA ASP A 388 4.57 8.05 8.38
C ASP A 388 5.23 8.44 9.70
N VAL A 389 5.78 9.66 9.80
CA VAL A 389 6.35 10.19 11.05
C VAL A 389 5.28 10.38 12.11
N LEU A 390 4.12 10.95 11.75
CA LEU A 390 2.98 11.06 12.66
C LEU A 390 2.57 9.69 13.18
N GLY A 391 2.41 8.68 12.32
CA GLY A 391 2.00 7.34 12.73
C GLY A 391 2.96 6.68 13.74
N HIS A 392 4.27 6.86 13.58
CA HIS A 392 5.27 6.35 14.51
C HIS A 392 5.32 7.15 15.83
N SER A 393 5.35 8.49 15.79
CA SER A 393 5.33 9.34 16.99
C SER A 393 4.01 9.24 17.77
N ALA A 394 2.89 9.10 17.07
CA ALA A 394 1.54 9.05 17.64
C ALA A 394 1.18 7.73 18.31
N ALA A 395 1.86 6.63 17.97
CA ALA A 395 1.44 5.26 18.21
C ALA A 395 1.00 4.94 19.65
N GLU A 396 1.71 5.43 20.67
CA GLU A 396 1.43 5.06 22.07
C GLU A 396 0.48 6.03 22.81
N GLY A 397 0.35 7.28 22.36
CA GLY A 397 -0.34 8.35 23.10
C GLY A 397 -1.57 8.99 22.44
N MET A 398 -1.67 9.05 21.11
CA MET A 398 -2.77 9.75 20.42
C MET A 398 -4.09 8.99 20.66
N SER A 399 -5.18 9.68 20.98
CA SER A 399 -6.47 9.09 21.30
C SER A 399 -7.06 8.25 20.16
N THR A 400 -8.10 7.47 20.46
CA THR A 400 -8.90 6.78 19.45
C THR A 400 -9.53 7.75 18.45
N GLN A 401 -9.99 8.92 18.91
CA GLN A 401 -10.66 9.91 18.05
C GLN A 401 -9.66 10.58 17.10
N GLY A 402 -8.47 10.94 17.58
CA GLY A 402 -7.41 11.48 16.74
C GLY A 402 -6.94 10.50 15.67
N ALA A 403 -6.74 9.23 16.04
CA ALA A 403 -6.33 8.20 15.09
C ALA A 403 -7.35 8.05 13.95
N LEU A 404 -8.64 8.11 14.26
CA LEU A 404 -9.73 8.07 13.27
C LEU A 404 -9.79 9.34 12.41
N ARG A 405 -9.51 10.54 12.96
CA ARG A 405 -9.39 11.78 12.17
C ARG A 405 -8.26 11.71 11.14
N VAL A 406 -7.09 11.19 11.53
CA VAL A 406 -5.95 11.03 10.61
C VAL A 406 -6.28 10.02 9.51
N MET A 407 -6.91 8.90 9.84
CA MET A 407 -7.34 7.89 8.86
C MET A 407 -8.38 8.45 7.87
N ASP A 408 -9.37 9.18 8.36
CA ASP A 408 -10.41 9.85 7.55
C ASP A 408 -9.83 10.96 6.65
N TRP A 409 -8.87 11.75 7.15
CA TRP A 409 -8.14 12.72 6.32
C TRP A 409 -7.40 12.04 5.16
N VAL A 410 -6.69 10.92 5.42
CA VAL A 410 -5.97 10.17 4.37
C VAL A 410 -6.92 9.66 3.29
N GLN A 411 -8.10 9.15 3.66
CA GLN A 411 -9.10 8.69 2.67
C GLN A 411 -9.68 9.85 1.85
N LYS A 412 -10.04 10.98 2.49
CA LYS A 412 -10.50 12.19 1.80
C LYS A 412 -9.47 12.73 0.80
N TYR A 413 -8.19 12.70 1.16
CA TYR A 413 -7.09 13.03 0.26
C TYR A 413 -7.02 12.06 -0.92
N MET A 414 -7.11 10.74 -0.69
CA MET A 414 -7.15 9.73 -1.76
C MET A 414 -8.34 9.92 -2.72
N ASP A 415 -9.53 10.21 -2.21
CA ASP A 415 -10.70 10.52 -3.04
C ASP A 415 -10.53 11.83 -3.81
N THR A 416 -9.85 12.83 -3.25
CA THR A 416 -9.52 14.07 -3.97
C THR A 416 -8.62 13.77 -5.18
N LEU A 417 -7.62 12.90 -5.03
CA LEU A 417 -6.78 12.46 -6.14
C LEU A 417 -7.57 11.70 -7.22
N ARG A 418 -8.49 10.81 -6.83
CA ARG A 418 -9.40 10.11 -7.77
C ARG A 418 -10.28 11.09 -8.55
N ASN A 419 -10.82 12.11 -7.88
CA ASN A 419 -11.65 13.14 -8.50
C ASN A 419 -10.84 14.05 -9.46
N LEU A 420 -9.55 14.26 -9.20
CA LEU A 420 -8.60 14.90 -10.12
C LEU A 420 -8.11 13.97 -11.25
N GLY A 421 -8.59 12.73 -11.33
CA GLY A 421 -8.30 11.80 -12.41
C GLY A 421 -6.93 11.11 -12.32
N VAL A 422 -6.38 10.95 -11.10
CA VAL A 422 -5.21 10.10 -10.86
C VAL A 422 -5.62 8.61 -10.92
N ASP A 423 -4.83 7.79 -11.61
CA ASP A 423 -5.03 6.33 -11.66
C ASP A 423 -4.99 5.71 -10.25
N ASP A 424 -5.92 4.80 -9.91
CA ASP A 424 -6.07 4.26 -8.52
C ASP A 424 -4.82 3.49 -8.03
N ASP A 425 -4.01 2.94 -8.94
CA ASP A 425 -2.68 2.37 -8.64
C ASP A 425 -1.69 3.39 -8.06
N LEU A 426 -1.87 4.69 -8.36
CA LEU A 426 -1.03 5.82 -7.92
C LEU A 426 -1.67 6.64 -6.80
N VAL A 427 -2.92 6.37 -6.42
CA VAL A 427 -3.64 7.07 -5.33
C VAL A 427 -3.16 6.62 -3.94
N ARG A 428 -2.59 5.42 -3.83
CA ARG A 428 -2.06 4.87 -2.58
C ARG A 428 -0.74 5.55 -2.18
N LEU A 429 -0.71 6.12 -0.96
CA LEU A 429 0.48 6.74 -0.39
C LEU A 429 1.72 5.84 -0.54
N PRO A 430 2.84 6.34 -1.09
CA PRO A 430 4.07 5.57 -1.26
C PRO A 430 4.72 5.28 0.10
N PRO A 431 5.66 4.31 0.15
CA PRO A 431 6.55 4.21 1.31
C PRO A 431 7.33 5.53 1.47
N SER A 432 7.35 6.04 2.70
CA SER A 432 8.14 7.21 3.11
C SER A 432 9.63 6.97 2.79
N PRO A 433 10.32 7.87 2.05
CA PRO A 433 11.76 7.76 1.80
C PRO A 433 12.64 7.86 3.06
N LEU A 434 12.04 8.19 4.22
CA LEU A 434 12.68 8.28 5.53
C LEU A 434 12.36 7.07 6.43
N ALA A 435 11.47 6.17 6.00
CA ALA A 435 11.16 4.95 6.73
C ALA A 435 12.32 3.94 6.69
N ASP A 436 12.51 3.22 7.80
CA ASP A 436 13.34 2.02 7.81
C ASP A 436 12.66 0.92 6.97
N PRO A 437 13.34 0.27 6.01
CA PRO A 437 12.78 -0.83 5.23
C PRO A 437 12.29 -2.05 6.04
N GLU A 438 12.71 -2.18 7.31
CA GLU A 438 12.19 -3.21 8.23
C GLU A 438 10.97 -2.74 9.06
N SER A 439 10.63 -1.45 9.07
CA SER A 439 9.45 -0.93 9.79
C SER A 439 8.16 -1.10 9.00
N MET A 440 7.04 -1.10 9.71
CA MET A 440 5.71 -0.97 9.10
C MET A 440 5.43 0.50 8.75
N PRO A 441 4.74 0.82 7.64
CA PRO A 441 4.37 2.20 7.33
C PRO A 441 3.54 2.82 8.46
N GLY A 442 3.78 4.08 8.83
CA GLY A 442 3.17 4.71 10.00
C GLY A 442 1.63 4.69 10.02
N MET A 443 0.97 4.67 8.85
CA MET A 443 -0.48 4.46 8.75
C MET A 443 -0.91 3.06 9.26
N VAL A 444 -0.14 2.01 8.97
CA VAL A 444 -0.36 0.66 9.51
C VAL A 444 -0.10 0.63 11.03
N VAL A 445 0.95 1.33 11.50
CA VAL A 445 1.26 1.45 12.93
C VAL A 445 0.13 2.16 13.71
N LEU A 446 -0.43 3.24 13.15
CA LEU A 446 -1.56 3.97 13.72
C LEU A 446 -2.82 3.09 13.81
N MET A 447 -3.10 2.32 12.75
CA MET A 447 -4.21 1.38 12.71
C MET A 447 -4.05 0.24 13.73
N ASP A 448 -2.85 -0.36 13.83
CA ASP A 448 -2.55 -1.42 14.80
C ASP A 448 -2.62 -0.90 16.25
N SER A 449 -2.14 0.32 16.51
CA SER A 449 -2.33 1.01 17.81
C SER A 449 -3.81 1.18 18.16
N TYR A 450 -4.64 1.68 17.25
CA TYR A 450 -6.07 1.85 17.48
C TYR A 450 -6.74 0.49 17.77
N VAL A 451 -6.52 -0.49 16.90
CA VAL A 451 -7.12 -1.83 16.97
C VAL A 451 -6.64 -2.60 18.21
N GLY A 452 -5.36 -2.49 18.56
CA GLY A 452 -4.76 -3.06 19.77
C GLY A 452 -5.30 -2.43 21.06
N ARG A 453 -5.56 -1.11 21.08
CA ARG A 453 -6.21 -0.43 22.21
C ARG A 453 -7.69 -0.80 22.34
N MET A 454 -8.41 -0.98 21.23
CA MET A 454 -9.75 -1.57 21.25
C MET A 454 -9.73 -2.98 21.85
N ALA A 455 -8.81 -3.84 21.39
CA ALA A 455 -8.66 -5.21 21.88
C ALA A 455 -8.36 -5.26 23.39
N LYS A 456 -7.39 -4.46 23.86
CA LYS A 456 -7.05 -4.32 25.29
C LYS A 456 -8.25 -3.85 26.11
N THR A 457 -8.93 -2.79 25.64
CA THR A 457 -10.10 -2.21 26.33
C THR A 457 -11.22 -3.24 26.45
N MET A 458 -11.59 -3.92 25.35
CA MET A 458 -12.60 -4.98 25.39
C MET A 458 -12.17 -6.17 26.25
N THR A 459 -10.89 -6.49 26.30
CA THR A 459 -10.35 -7.56 27.17
C THR A 459 -10.49 -7.21 28.65
N GLU A 460 -10.16 -5.98 29.07
CA GLU A 460 -10.42 -5.52 30.43
C GLU A 460 -11.92 -5.53 30.76
N TRP A 461 -12.78 -5.11 29.83
CA TRP A 461 -14.22 -5.09 30.03
C TRP A 461 -14.87 -6.47 30.12
N TYR A 462 -14.54 -7.43 29.24
CA TYR A 462 -15.15 -8.76 29.33
C TYR A 462 -14.71 -9.50 30.60
N ASN A 463 -13.48 -9.27 31.09
CA ASN A 463 -13.03 -9.83 32.36
C ASN A 463 -13.78 -9.22 33.56
N ARG A 464 -14.04 -7.91 33.55
CA ARG A 464 -14.91 -7.24 34.56
C ARG A 464 -16.34 -7.78 34.52
N ILE A 465 -16.88 -8.03 33.33
CA ILE A 465 -18.22 -8.61 33.13
C ILE A 465 -18.28 -10.03 33.70
N LEU A 466 -17.32 -10.91 33.39
CA LEU A 466 -17.29 -12.28 33.90
C LEU A 466 -17.11 -12.33 35.42
N ASP A 467 -16.29 -11.44 36.01
CA ASP A 467 -16.15 -11.36 37.47
C ASP A 467 -17.44 -10.85 38.15
N ALA A 468 -18.15 -9.88 37.54
CA ALA A 468 -19.43 -9.39 38.03
C ALA A 468 -20.52 -10.47 37.97
N ASP A 469 -20.62 -11.19 36.85
CA ASP A 469 -21.56 -12.30 36.67
C ASP A 469 -21.29 -13.42 37.70
N LEU A 470 -20.04 -13.88 37.84
CA LEU A 470 -19.67 -14.95 38.77
C LEU A 470 -19.77 -14.56 40.26
N ARG A 471 -19.81 -13.26 40.58
CA ARG A 471 -20.10 -12.77 41.94
C ARG A 471 -21.59 -12.59 42.20
N GLY A 472 -22.40 -12.46 41.16
CA GLY A 472 -23.84 -12.34 41.22
C GLY A 472 -24.55 -13.70 41.25
N ASN A 473 -25.89 -13.63 41.35
CA ASN A 473 -26.77 -14.78 41.16
C ASN A 473 -27.47 -14.65 39.80
N PRO A 474 -27.64 -15.73 39.02
CA PRO A 474 -28.44 -15.71 37.80
C PRO A 474 -29.88 -15.31 38.07
N LYS A 475 -30.55 -14.79 37.05
CA LYS A 475 -31.97 -14.39 37.12
C LYS A 475 -32.78 -15.19 36.11
N PRO A 476 -34.00 -15.64 36.44
CA PRO A 476 -34.90 -16.20 35.45
C PRO A 476 -35.36 -15.12 34.47
N THR A 477 -35.39 -15.47 33.19
CA THR A 477 -36.05 -14.70 32.13
C THR A 477 -37.59 -14.88 32.21
N ALA A 478 -38.33 -14.24 31.31
CA ALA A 478 -39.79 -14.40 31.22
C ALA A 478 -40.23 -15.87 30.98
N ASP A 479 -39.39 -16.67 30.31
CA ASP A 479 -39.62 -18.08 30.02
C ASP A 479 -39.10 -19.02 31.13
N GLY A 480 -38.56 -18.47 32.23
CA GLY A 480 -38.01 -19.22 33.36
C GLY A 480 -36.55 -19.67 33.21
N THR A 481 -35.94 -19.52 32.03
CA THR A 481 -34.53 -19.87 31.80
C THR A 481 -33.60 -18.96 32.60
N LEU A 482 -32.56 -19.52 33.21
CA LEU A 482 -31.60 -18.73 34.00
C LEU A 482 -30.56 -18.07 33.10
N CYS A 483 -30.40 -16.75 33.19
CA CYS A 483 -29.37 -16.01 32.46
C CYS A 483 -28.66 -15.01 33.38
N THR A 484 -27.54 -14.48 32.92
CA THR A 484 -26.93 -13.23 33.43
C THR A 484 -27.05 -12.12 32.39
N LEU A 485 -26.52 -10.93 32.67
CA LEU A 485 -26.51 -9.81 31.70
C LEU A 485 -25.24 -9.79 30.84
N GLY A 486 -24.16 -10.45 31.28
CA GLY A 486 -22.84 -10.30 30.67
C GLY A 486 -22.72 -10.66 29.19
N ALA A 487 -23.54 -11.59 28.69
CA ALA A 487 -23.63 -11.86 27.25
C ALA A 487 -24.10 -10.62 26.46
N ILE A 488 -25.21 -10.01 26.91
CA ILE A 488 -25.83 -8.84 26.28
C ILE A 488 -24.91 -7.63 26.42
N ASP A 489 -24.31 -7.41 27.59
CA ASP A 489 -23.39 -6.29 27.81
C ASP A 489 -22.10 -6.41 27.00
N PHE A 490 -21.56 -7.62 26.83
CA PHE A 490 -20.40 -7.88 25.97
C PHE A 490 -20.69 -7.51 24.51
N PHE A 491 -21.77 -8.03 23.91
CA PHE A 491 -22.11 -7.72 22.52
C PHE A 491 -22.56 -6.27 22.31
N ARG A 492 -23.23 -5.65 23.30
CA ARG A 492 -23.54 -4.22 23.30
C ARG A 492 -22.26 -3.38 23.22
N MET A 493 -21.25 -3.70 24.03
CA MET A 493 -19.97 -2.99 24.02
C MET A 493 -19.15 -3.25 22.75
N LEU A 494 -19.12 -4.48 22.25
CA LEU A 494 -18.43 -4.82 21.00
C LEU A 494 -19.02 -4.08 19.80
N SER A 495 -20.36 -4.01 19.72
CA SER A 495 -21.08 -3.27 18.69
C SER A 495 -20.82 -1.76 18.79
N GLN A 496 -20.71 -1.21 20.00
CA GLN A 496 -20.33 0.19 20.21
C GLN A 496 -18.91 0.51 19.70
N GLN A 497 -17.96 -0.43 19.75
CA GLN A 497 -16.62 -0.21 19.17
C GLN A 497 -16.63 -0.21 17.64
N VAL A 498 -17.44 -1.07 17.01
CA VAL A 498 -17.59 -1.10 15.55
C VAL A 498 -18.30 0.15 15.03
N SER A 499 -19.38 0.59 15.69
CA SER A 499 -20.18 1.72 15.21
C SER A 499 -19.46 3.08 15.25
N ILE A 500 -18.35 3.18 15.98
CA ILE A 500 -17.42 4.33 15.91
C ILE A 500 -16.76 4.44 14.52
N ILE A 501 -16.54 3.31 13.82
CA ILE A 501 -15.97 3.28 12.47
C ILE A 501 -17.04 3.49 11.40
N GLU A 502 -18.27 3.01 11.64
CA GLU A 502 -19.41 3.24 10.73
C GLU A 502 -19.77 4.73 10.56
N ALA A 503 -19.23 5.61 11.41
CA ALA A 503 -19.36 7.05 11.32
C ALA A 503 -18.31 7.73 10.38
N LEU A 504 -17.39 6.96 9.80
CA LEU A 504 -16.44 7.45 8.78
C LEU A 504 -17.02 7.33 7.36
N ASN A 505 -16.44 8.07 6.40
CA ASN A 505 -16.96 8.12 5.02
C ASN A 505 -16.52 6.95 4.14
N ASP A 506 -15.26 6.50 4.26
CA ASP A 506 -14.79 5.20 3.75
C ASP A 506 -13.87 4.58 4.78
N HIS A 507 -14.16 3.33 5.12
CA HIS A 507 -13.56 2.58 6.22
C HIS A 507 -13.03 1.21 5.77
N GLY A 508 -12.98 0.89 4.47
CA GLY A 508 -12.73 -0.46 3.95
C GLY A 508 -11.70 -1.33 4.69
N GLU A 509 -10.45 -0.88 4.78
CA GLU A 509 -9.37 -1.61 5.48
C GLU A 509 -9.47 -1.51 7.01
N VAL A 510 -9.80 -0.34 7.54
CA VAL A 510 -9.87 -0.08 9.00
C VAL A 510 -10.99 -0.90 9.64
N MET A 511 -12.14 -0.97 8.98
CA MET A 511 -13.28 -1.84 9.30
C MET A 511 -12.91 -3.31 9.21
N PHE A 512 -12.12 -3.73 8.21
CA PHE A 512 -11.69 -5.12 8.08
C PHE A 512 -10.77 -5.54 9.24
N GLN A 513 -9.79 -4.70 9.59
CA GLN A 513 -8.91 -4.96 10.74
C GLN A 513 -9.69 -4.98 12.06
N THR A 514 -10.60 -4.02 12.27
CA THR A 514 -11.46 -4.01 13.47
C THR A 514 -12.42 -5.20 13.51
N ALA A 515 -12.99 -5.62 12.38
CA ALA A 515 -13.82 -6.83 12.30
C ALA A 515 -13.04 -8.09 12.67
N ARG A 516 -11.81 -8.23 12.14
CA ARG A 516 -10.89 -9.33 12.49
C ARG A 516 -10.60 -9.35 13.99
N THR A 517 -10.25 -8.21 14.58
CA THR A 517 -9.94 -8.11 16.01
C THR A 517 -11.17 -8.24 16.90
N ALA A 518 -12.36 -7.85 16.46
CA ALA A 518 -13.60 -8.13 17.18
C ALA A 518 -13.87 -9.65 17.28
N LEU A 519 -13.62 -10.40 16.20
CA LEU A 519 -13.68 -11.86 16.22
C LEU A 519 -12.61 -12.48 17.13
N ASP A 520 -11.42 -11.88 17.22
CA ASP A 520 -10.37 -12.33 18.16
C ASP A 520 -10.70 -12.00 19.63
N VAL A 521 -11.33 -10.85 19.90
CA VAL A 521 -11.91 -10.52 21.21
C VAL A 521 -13.02 -11.53 21.59
N MET A 522 -13.87 -11.93 20.64
CA MET A 522 -14.86 -12.99 20.84
C MET A 522 -14.19 -14.35 21.13
N ARG A 523 -13.09 -14.70 20.46
CA ARG A 523 -12.29 -15.91 20.77
C ARG A 523 -11.69 -15.84 22.18
N GLY A 524 -11.14 -14.70 22.58
CA GLY A 524 -10.61 -14.49 23.95
C GLY A 524 -11.69 -14.63 25.02
N PHE A 525 -12.86 -14.01 24.81
CA PHE A 525 -14.01 -14.13 25.70
C PHE A 525 -14.54 -15.57 25.84
N GLN A 526 -14.47 -16.38 24.77
CA GLN A 526 -14.77 -17.81 24.87
C GLN A 526 -13.71 -18.59 25.64
N GLU A 527 -12.42 -18.31 25.44
CA GLU A 527 -11.35 -19.07 26.09
C GLU A 527 -11.34 -18.83 27.60
N THR A 528 -11.50 -17.59 28.06
CA THR A 528 -11.65 -17.27 29.49
C THR A 528 -12.87 -17.98 30.10
N GLN A 529 -13.97 -18.14 29.36
CA GLN A 529 -15.10 -18.96 29.81
C GLN A 529 -14.78 -20.46 29.86
N ARG A 530 -13.97 -21.00 28.94
CA ARG A 530 -13.50 -22.39 28.99
C ARG A 530 -12.60 -22.64 30.20
N GLU A 531 -11.72 -21.69 30.55
CA GLU A 531 -10.90 -21.73 31.77
C GLU A 531 -11.76 -21.73 33.06
N ILE A 532 -12.76 -20.83 33.14
CA ILE A 532 -13.73 -20.77 34.25
C ILE A 532 -14.47 -22.11 34.42
N LEU A 533 -14.93 -22.72 33.32
CA LEU A 533 -15.71 -23.96 33.34
C LEU A 533 -14.87 -25.20 33.70
N ALA A 534 -13.58 -25.22 33.36
CA ALA A 534 -12.66 -26.26 33.82
C ALA A 534 -12.56 -26.29 35.36
N GLY A 535 -12.53 -25.11 35.99
CA GLY A 535 -12.55 -24.96 37.44
C GLY A 535 -11.18 -25.17 38.12
N PRO A 536 -11.14 -25.40 39.45
CA PRO A 536 -9.90 -25.38 40.23
C PRO A 536 -8.91 -26.47 39.77
N GLY A 537 -7.86 -26.06 39.05
CA GLY A 537 -6.90 -26.95 38.39
C GLY A 537 -6.67 -26.64 36.91
N GLY A 538 -7.53 -25.84 36.26
CA GLY A 538 -7.24 -25.23 34.96
C GLY A 538 -6.07 -24.26 35.07
N GLY A 539 -4.99 -24.50 34.31
CA GLY A 539 -3.71 -23.80 34.45
C GLY A 539 -3.61 -22.41 33.78
N GLY A 540 -4.71 -21.70 33.60
CA GLY A 540 -4.75 -20.41 32.90
C GLY A 540 -5.92 -19.52 33.36
N GLY A 541 -5.72 -18.20 33.26
CA GLY A 541 -6.71 -17.10 33.35
C GLY A 541 -7.62 -17.05 34.58
N GLY A 542 -8.55 -17.99 34.71
CA GLY A 542 -9.69 -17.94 35.64
C GLY A 542 -9.36 -17.88 37.14
N ALA A 543 -8.09 -18.08 37.53
CA ALA A 543 -7.65 -18.14 38.94
C ALA A 543 -7.90 -16.85 39.76
N GLY A 544 -8.06 -15.69 39.10
CA GLY A 544 -8.37 -14.41 39.77
C GLY A 544 -9.86 -14.07 39.91
N LEU A 545 -10.74 -14.76 39.18
CA LEU A 545 -12.15 -14.42 39.07
C LEU A 545 -12.99 -15.00 40.22
N ALA A 546 -14.14 -14.37 40.52
CA ALA A 546 -15.10 -14.78 41.55
C ALA A 546 -14.58 -14.82 43.00
N GLY A 547 -13.31 -14.46 43.23
CA GLY A 547 -12.61 -14.64 44.51
C GLY A 547 -12.38 -16.11 44.88
N GLY A 548 -12.28 -17.01 43.89
CA GLY A 548 -12.06 -18.45 44.12
C GLY A 548 -13.28 -19.22 44.66
N ARG A 549 -14.49 -18.63 44.63
CA ARG A 549 -15.71 -19.35 45.01
C ARG A 549 -16.05 -20.47 44.00
N PRO A 550 -16.53 -21.64 44.45
CA PRO A 550 -16.99 -22.69 43.55
C PRO A 550 -18.26 -22.25 42.80
N MET A 551 -18.28 -22.45 41.49
CA MET A 551 -19.44 -22.24 40.63
C MET A 551 -20.64 -23.09 41.11
N SER A 552 -21.81 -22.45 41.24
CA SER A 552 -23.07 -23.13 41.59
C SER A 552 -23.74 -23.79 40.39
N LEU A 553 -24.77 -24.61 40.63
CA LEU A 553 -25.51 -25.29 39.56
C LEU A 553 -26.27 -24.30 38.67
N GLU A 554 -26.90 -23.31 39.30
CA GLU A 554 -27.64 -22.21 38.66
C GLU A 554 -26.71 -21.41 37.75
N MET A 555 -25.49 -21.11 38.20
CA MET A 555 -24.50 -20.38 37.42
C MET A 555 -23.98 -21.22 36.24
N ALA A 556 -23.74 -22.52 36.44
CA ALA A 556 -23.36 -23.41 35.35
C ALA A 556 -24.47 -23.52 34.28
N VAL A 557 -25.74 -23.55 34.68
CA VAL A 557 -26.90 -23.49 33.77
C VAL A 557 -26.99 -22.13 33.06
N ALA A 558 -26.76 -21.02 33.77
CA ALA A 558 -26.74 -19.70 33.17
C ALA A 558 -25.68 -19.58 32.07
N PHE A 559 -24.48 -20.14 32.29
CA PHE A 559 -23.44 -20.21 31.26
C PHE A 559 -23.88 -20.98 30.00
N ILE A 560 -24.79 -21.97 30.09
CA ILE A 560 -25.37 -22.63 28.90
C ILE A 560 -26.20 -21.63 28.10
N ASN A 561 -27.18 -21.00 28.74
CA ASN A 561 -28.15 -20.12 28.08
C ASN A 561 -27.51 -18.82 27.58
N ASN A 562 -26.60 -18.25 28.37
CA ASN A 562 -25.76 -17.12 27.98
C ASN A 562 -25.01 -17.44 26.68
N ASN A 563 -24.39 -18.61 26.56
CA ASN A 563 -23.60 -18.93 25.37
C ASN A 563 -24.45 -19.29 24.14
N VAL A 564 -25.71 -19.72 24.30
CA VAL A 564 -26.64 -19.74 23.16
C VAL A 564 -27.03 -18.31 22.75
N THR A 565 -27.26 -17.42 23.72
CA THR A 565 -27.51 -16.00 23.44
C THR A 565 -26.31 -15.34 22.74
N CYS A 566 -25.08 -15.67 23.15
CA CYS A 566 -23.85 -15.25 22.48
C CYS A 566 -23.73 -15.79 21.05
N TYR A 567 -24.21 -17.00 20.77
CA TYR A 567 -24.26 -17.53 19.39
C TYR A 567 -25.20 -16.69 18.53
N ASP A 568 -26.44 -16.47 18.97
CA ASP A 568 -27.44 -15.70 18.21
C ASP A 568 -26.99 -14.23 18.01
N GLN A 569 -26.40 -13.60 19.05
CA GLN A 569 -25.83 -12.26 18.96
C GLN A 569 -24.55 -12.20 18.10
N SER A 570 -23.71 -13.24 18.10
CA SER A 570 -22.52 -13.31 17.24
C SER A 570 -22.88 -13.35 15.74
N LEU A 571 -23.98 -14.01 15.38
CA LEU A 571 -24.48 -14.03 14.00
C LEU A 571 -25.05 -12.67 13.56
N GLN A 572 -25.79 -11.98 14.44
CA GLN A 572 -26.30 -10.64 14.17
C GLN A 572 -25.16 -9.64 13.98
N PHE A 573 -24.24 -9.58 14.93
CA PHE A 573 -23.03 -8.75 14.86
C PHE A 573 -22.21 -9.03 13.58
N ALA A 574 -22.08 -10.29 13.19
CA ALA A 574 -21.33 -10.65 11.99
C ALA A 574 -22.04 -10.28 10.68
N ASP A 575 -23.37 -10.33 10.58
CA ASP A 575 -24.12 -9.85 9.40
C ASP A 575 -24.00 -8.33 9.26
N ASP A 576 -24.18 -7.58 10.36
CA ASP A 576 -24.01 -6.12 10.37
C ASP A 576 -22.58 -5.71 9.97
N VAL A 577 -21.55 -6.34 10.54
CA VAL A 577 -20.15 -6.16 10.13
C VAL A 577 -19.91 -6.55 8.67
N GLN A 578 -20.48 -7.65 8.19
CA GLN A 578 -20.32 -8.07 6.79
C GLN A 578 -20.93 -7.06 5.82
N ARG A 579 -22.08 -6.45 6.14
CA ARG A 579 -22.74 -5.46 5.26
C ARG A 579 -21.83 -4.28 4.93
N GLN A 580 -21.06 -3.80 5.91
CA GLN A 580 -20.08 -2.71 5.75
C GLN A 580 -18.87 -3.08 4.90
N LEU A 581 -18.54 -4.37 4.76
CA LEU A 581 -17.31 -4.83 4.10
C LEU A 581 -17.51 -5.17 2.62
N SER A 582 -16.47 -4.93 1.81
CA SER A 582 -16.41 -5.44 0.42
C SER A 582 -16.30 -6.97 0.40
N LYS A 583 -16.71 -7.61 -0.71
CA LYS A 583 -16.66 -9.08 -0.80
C LYS A 583 -15.24 -9.65 -0.57
N ALA A 584 -14.22 -8.97 -1.09
CA ALA A 584 -12.83 -9.40 -0.94
C ALA A 584 -12.36 -9.44 0.52
N TYR A 585 -12.94 -8.61 1.39
CA TYR A 585 -12.70 -8.65 2.84
C TYR A 585 -13.59 -9.67 3.56
N ARG A 586 -14.86 -9.83 3.17
CA ARG A 586 -15.77 -10.85 3.72
C ARG A 586 -15.20 -12.26 3.58
N ASP A 587 -14.69 -12.58 2.39
CA ASP A 587 -14.14 -13.91 2.05
C ASP A 587 -12.86 -14.25 2.86
N GLN A 588 -12.29 -13.29 3.64
CA GLN A 588 -11.13 -13.49 4.52
C GLN A 588 -11.48 -13.66 6.02
N LEU A 589 -12.72 -13.36 6.44
CA LEU A 589 -13.13 -13.42 7.85
C LEU A 589 -13.70 -14.79 8.21
N ASN A 590 -12.99 -15.55 9.04
CA ASN A 590 -13.52 -16.79 9.63
C ASN A 590 -14.55 -16.48 10.73
N ILE A 591 -15.77 -16.19 10.31
CA ILE A 591 -16.92 -15.87 11.15
C ILE A 591 -17.61 -17.12 11.68
N GLU A 592 -17.78 -18.16 10.85
CA GLU A 592 -18.59 -19.33 11.22
C GLU A 592 -17.99 -20.08 12.42
N ASP A 593 -16.68 -20.37 12.41
CA ASP A 593 -16.02 -21.09 13.50
C ASP A 593 -16.06 -20.29 14.81
N VAL A 594 -15.89 -18.96 14.72
CA VAL A 594 -15.92 -18.08 15.90
C VAL A 594 -17.32 -18.05 16.51
N CYS A 595 -18.36 -17.88 15.70
CA CYS A 595 -19.74 -17.94 16.19
C CYS A 595 -20.02 -19.31 16.80
N ARG A 596 -19.75 -20.40 16.06
CA ARG A 596 -19.99 -21.79 16.48
C ARG A 596 -19.25 -22.17 17.77
N GLY A 597 -18.10 -21.55 18.05
CA GLY A 597 -17.34 -21.72 19.29
C GLY A 597 -18.13 -21.42 20.57
N PHE A 598 -19.11 -20.51 20.55
CA PHE A 598 -20.00 -20.29 21.70
C PHE A 598 -20.87 -21.53 22.01
N LEU A 599 -21.33 -22.26 20.99
CA LEU A 599 -22.09 -23.51 21.19
C LEU A 599 -21.24 -24.66 21.76
N GLU A 600 -19.91 -24.55 21.69
CA GLU A 600 -18.96 -25.45 22.35
C GLU A 600 -18.75 -25.06 23.81
N VAL A 601 -18.66 -23.76 24.13
CA VAL A 601 -18.68 -23.26 25.52
C VAL A 601 -19.98 -23.68 26.22
N ALA A 602 -21.14 -23.55 25.56
CA ALA A 602 -22.43 -24.01 26.09
C ALA A 602 -22.47 -25.54 26.33
N LYS A 603 -21.73 -26.34 25.54
CA LYS A 603 -21.58 -27.80 25.77
C LYS A 603 -20.72 -28.07 27.00
N LEU A 604 -19.59 -27.38 27.15
CA LEU A 604 -18.73 -27.48 28.34
C LEU A 604 -19.47 -27.01 29.61
N ALA A 605 -20.32 -25.99 29.51
CA ALA A 605 -21.21 -25.56 30.59
C ALA A 605 -22.25 -26.63 30.96
N SER A 606 -22.78 -27.36 29.97
CA SER A 606 -23.68 -28.51 30.20
C SER A 606 -22.97 -29.63 30.97
N GLU A 607 -21.75 -29.98 30.56
CA GLU A 607 -20.90 -30.97 31.24
C GLU A 607 -20.53 -30.51 32.66
N ARG A 608 -20.25 -29.21 32.86
CA ARG A 608 -19.95 -28.62 34.17
C ARG A 608 -21.15 -28.64 35.11
N ALA A 609 -22.35 -28.28 34.63
CA ALA A 609 -23.59 -28.34 35.39
C ALA A 609 -23.89 -29.78 35.85
N VAL A 610 -23.77 -30.74 34.94
CA VAL A 610 -23.92 -32.17 35.24
C VAL A 610 -22.89 -32.66 36.27
N HIS A 611 -21.62 -32.26 36.13
CA HIS A 611 -20.58 -32.61 37.10
C HIS A 611 -20.86 -32.04 38.51
N ILE A 612 -21.40 -30.82 38.60
CA ILE A 612 -21.85 -30.22 39.87
C ILE A 612 -23.03 -31.02 40.44
N MET A 613 -24.06 -31.30 39.62
CA MET A 613 -25.23 -32.09 40.01
C MET A 613 -24.84 -33.46 40.58
N PHE A 614 -24.00 -34.25 39.91
CA PHE A 614 -23.58 -35.56 40.43
C PHE A 614 -22.61 -35.51 41.62
N ASN A 615 -22.11 -34.33 41.98
CA ASN A 615 -21.31 -34.12 43.20
C ASN A 615 -22.16 -33.71 44.41
N ASP A 616 -23.45 -33.40 44.23
CA ASP A 616 -24.41 -33.29 45.33
C ASP A 616 -24.40 -34.57 46.20
N PRO A 617 -24.44 -34.47 47.54
CA PRO A 617 -24.45 -35.64 48.41
C PRO A 617 -25.57 -36.64 48.15
N GLY A 618 -26.75 -36.22 47.70
CA GLY A 618 -27.88 -37.10 47.38
C GLY A 618 -27.54 -38.06 46.24
N LEU A 619 -27.12 -37.53 45.09
CA LEU A 619 -26.69 -38.34 43.94
C LEU A 619 -25.37 -39.06 44.21
N SER A 620 -24.36 -38.35 44.73
CA SER A 620 -23.02 -38.89 44.99
C SER A 620 -23.05 -40.12 45.90
N ASN A 621 -23.87 -40.12 46.95
CA ASN A 621 -23.95 -41.25 47.88
C ASN A 621 -24.76 -42.43 47.31
N LYS A 622 -25.78 -42.20 46.46
CA LYS A 622 -26.49 -43.28 45.79
C LYS A 622 -25.65 -43.93 44.68
N VAL A 623 -24.86 -43.14 43.94
CA VAL A 623 -23.86 -43.65 42.97
C VAL A 623 -22.79 -44.50 43.66
N LYS A 624 -22.25 -44.08 44.81
CA LYS A 624 -21.32 -44.89 45.64
C LYS A 624 -21.95 -46.18 46.19
N GLY A 625 -23.27 -46.27 46.23
CA GLY A 625 -24.00 -47.47 46.66
C GLY A 625 -24.15 -48.55 45.59
N LEU A 626 -23.88 -48.22 44.31
CA LEU A 626 -23.93 -49.17 43.20
C LEU A 626 -22.87 -50.26 43.37
N TYR A 627 -23.21 -51.50 42.99
CA TYR A 627 -22.31 -52.67 43.01
C TYR A 627 -21.74 -53.05 44.40
N GLY A 628 -22.21 -52.44 45.50
CA GLY A 628 -21.73 -52.78 46.84
C GLY A 628 -22.02 -54.24 47.22
N ASN A 629 -20.97 -55.03 47.47
CA ASN A 629 -21.09 -56.41 47.93
C ASN A 629 -21.91 -56.49 49.23
N GLY A 630 -23.06 -57.18 49.19
CA GLY A 630 -23.99 -57.26 50.31
C GLY A 630 -24.91 -56.05 50.50
N ASN A 631 -24.90 -55.06 49.60
CA ASN A 631 -25.80 -53.91 49.67
C ASN A 631 -27.25 -54.32 49.32
N THR A 632 -28.05 -54.59 50.36
CA THR A 632 -29.46 -54.96 50.23
C THR A 632 -30.34 -53.83 49.68
N GLU A 633 -29.97 -52.55 49.82
CA GLU A 633 -30.69 -51.43 49.18
C GLU A 633 -30.46 -51.40 47.66
N TYR A 634 -29.28 -51.81 47.19
CA TYR A 634 -29.00 -51.93 45.77
C TYR A 634 -29.67 -53.17 45.16
N LEU A 635 -29.50 -54.33 45.79
CA LEU A 635 -30.10 -55.59 45.31
C LEU A 635 -31.64 -55.58 45.31
N SER A 636 -32.29 -54.76 46.15
CA SER A 636 -33.75 -54.55 46.14
C SER A 636 -34.22 -53.47 45.15
N GLY A 637 -33.32 -52.91 44.34
CA GLY A 637 -33.61 -51.84 43.36
C GLY A 637 -33.82 -50.45 43.98
N ARG A 638 -33.87 -50.34 45.31
CA ARG A 638 -34.12 -49.07 46.02
C ARG A 638 -33.05 -48.02 45.70
N THR A 639 -31.78 -48.41 45.60
CA THR A 639 -30.69 -47.47 45.23
C THR A 639 -30.94 -46.84 43.87
N THR A 640 -31.21 -47.65 42.84
CA THR A 640 -31.44 -47.18 41.46
C THR A 640 -32.76 -46.41 41.34
N GLY A 641 -33.83 -46.88 41.98
CA GLY A 641 -35.10 -46.15 42.04
C GLY A 641 -34.96 -44.79 42.72
N THR A 642 -34.17 -44.69 43.80
CA THR A 642 -33.87 -43.39 44.43
C THR A 642 -33.03 -42.50 43.51
N LEU A 643 -32.02 -43.07 42.84
CA LEU A 643 -31.16 -42.35 41.90
C LEU A 643 -31.97 -41.74 40.74
N ILE A 644 -32.90 -42.50 40.16
CA ILE A 644 -33.78 -42.04 39.08
C ILE A 644 -34.82 -41.04 39.59
N ALA A 645 -35.29 -41.17 40.84
CA ALA A 645 -36.14 -40.15 41.47
C ALA A 645 -35.39 -38.82 41.63
N THR A 646 -34.21 -38.81 42.24
CA THR A 646 -33.40 -37.59 42.41
C THR A 646 -32.97 -36.98 41.07
N LEU A 647 -32.64 -37.80 40.07
CA LEU A 647 -32.43 -37.30 38.70
C LEU A 647 -33.69 -36.67 38.12
N ARG A 648 -34.87 -37.24 38.36
CA ARG A 648 -36.15 -36.66 37.91
C ARG A 648 -36.42 -35.32 38.54
N ASP A 649 -36.10 -35.15 39.82
CA ASP A 649 -36.23 -33.88 40.54
C ASP A 649 -35.35 -32.80 39.88
N TYR A 650 -34.06 -33.04 39.67
CA TYR A 650 -33.17 -32.11 38.95
C TYR A 650 -33.63 -31.83 37.51
N PHE A 651 -34.23 -32.80 36.82
CA PHE A 651 -34.74 -32.59 35.46
C PHE A 651 -36.09 -31.87 35.38
N ILE A 652 -36.81 -31.68 36.50
CA ILE A 652 -37.91 -30.72 36.58
C ILE A 652 -37.32 -29.30 36.52
N ASP A 653 -36.30 -29.01 37.34
CA ASP A 653 -35.64 -27.70 37.37
C ASP A 653 -34.93 -27.39 36.05
N PHE A 654 -34.12 -28.30 35.50
CA PHE A 654 -33.47 -28.10 34.20
C PHE A 654 -34.45 -27.86 33.05
N LYS A 655 -35.66 -28.42 33.10
CA LYS A 655 -36.70 -28.21 32.08
C LYS A 655 -37.27 -26.78 32.10
N VAL A 656 -37.12 -26.06 33.20
CA VAL A 656 -37.43 -24.62 33.32
C VAL A 656 -36.19 -23.78 33.09
N TRP A 657 -35.07 -24.13 33.72
CA TRP A 657 -33.87 -23.29 33.75
C TRP A 657 -33.02 -23.34 32.47
N VAL A 658 -33.04 -24.43 31.69
CA VAL A 658 -32.20 -24.61 30.49
C VAL A 658 -33.01 -24.33 29.22
N GLN A 659 -32.43 -23.63 28.24
CA GLN A 659 -33.06 -23.42 26.93
C GLN A 659 -33.45 -24.77 26.29
N PRO A 660 -34.68 -24.94 25.75
CA PRO A 660 -35.17 -26.26 25.27
C PRO A 660 -34.32 -26.93 24.18
N SER A 661 -33.55 -26.14 23.43
CA SER A 661 -32.55 -26.59 22.45
C SER A 661 -31.42 -27.42 23.07
N PHE A 662 -31.01 -27.09 24.30
CA PHE A 662 -29.87 -27.67 25.01
C PHE A 662 -30.25 -28.70 26.07
N LEU A 663 -31.51 -28.76 26.53
CA LEU A 663 -31.98 -29.75 27.52
C LEU A 663 -31.60 -31.21 27.12
N LYS A 664 -31.65 -31.53 25.82
CA LYS A 664 -31.24 -32.85 25.31
C LYS A 664 -29.73 -33.11 25.39
N ARG A 665 -28.91 -32.06 25.30
CA ARG A 665 -27.44 -32.13 25.52
C ARG A 665 -27.13 -32.32 27.00
N VAL A 666 -27.84 -31.64 27.90
CA VAL A 666 -27.74 -31.85 29.36
C VAL A 666 -28.14 -33.28 29.74
N ALA A 667 -29.21 -33.82 29.15
CA ALA A 667 -29.61 -35.23 29.34
C ALA A 667 -28.54 -36.23 28.84
N GLU A 668 -27.97 -36.00 27.67
CA GLU A 668 -26.89 -36.84 27.12
C GLU A 668 -25.63 -36.79 27.99
N ALA A 669 -25.24 -35.61 28.47
CA ALA A 669 -24.12 -35.45 29.40
C ALA A 669 -24.38 -36.10 30.76
N ALA A 670 -25.61 -36.02 31.29
CA ALA A 670 -26.01 -36.68 32.53
C ALA A 670 -25.96 -38.22 32.43
N LEU A 671 -26.30 -38.76 31.26
CA LEU A 671 -26.17 -40.19 30.96
C LEU A 671 -24.70 -40.63 30.87
N ASP A 672 -23.82 -39.86 30.22
CA ASP A 672 -22.37 -40.15 30.21
C ASP A 672 -21.77 -40.09 31.62
N GLU A 673 -22.06 -39.04 32.39
CA GLU A 673 -21.57 -38.87 33.76
C GLU A 673 -22.02 -40.05 34.65
N LEU A 674 -23.27 -40.48 34.53
CA LEU A 674 -23.77 -41.65 35.24
C LEU A 674 -23.03 -42.94 34.84
N VAL A 675 -22.94 -43.24 33.54
CA VAL A 675 -22.28 -44.46 33.04
C VAL A 675 -20.79 -44.46 33.43
N ARG A 676 -20.11 -43.33 33.30
CA ARG A 676 -18.70 -43.15 33.69
C ARG A 676 -18.48 -43.31 35.20
N ARG A 677 -19.39 -42.82 36.05
CA ARG A 677 -19.30 -43.06 37.51
C ARG A 677 -19.63 -44.51 37.87
N ALA A 678 -20.61 -45.13 37.22
CA ALA A 678 -20.95 -46.54 37.41
C ALA A 678 -19.79 -47.46 37.03
N VAL A 679 -19.17 -47.23 35.85
CA VAL A 679 -17.91 -47.87 35.43
C VAL A 679 -16.83 -47.71 36.50
N ASN A 680 -16.66 -46.51 37.06
CA ASN A 680 -15.63 -46.27 38.08
C ASN A 680 -15.89 -47.07 39.37
N MET A 681 -17.13 -47.09 39.89
CA MET A 681 -17.46 -47.85 41.11
C MET A 681 -17.24 -49.37 40.89
N PHE A 682 -17.69 -49.90 39.76
CA PHE A 682 -17.47 -51.30 39.37
C PHE A 682 -15.99 -51.64 39.22
N VAL A 683 -15.17 -50.76 38.62
CA VAL A 683 -13.74 -51.00 38.40
C VAL A 683 -12.95 -50.96 39.71
N VAL A 684 -13.27 -50.03 40.63
CA VAL A 684 -12.62 -49.92 41.95
C VAL A 684 -12.93 -51.16 42.80
N ALA A 685 -14.21 -51.53 42.89
CA ALA A 685 -14.68 -52.66 43.68
C ALA A 685 -15.57 -53.61 42.83
N PRO A 686 -14.97 -54.46 41.98
CA PRO A 686 -15.73 -55.45 41.21
C PRO A 686 -16.57 -56.34 42.13
N PRO A 687 -17.88 -56.47 41.86
CA PRO A 687 -18.80 -57.16 42.73
C PRO A 687 -18.77 -58.68 42.52
N GLN A 688 -19.20 -59.43 43.54
CA GLN A 688 -19.36 -60.88 43.46
C GLN A 688 -20.49 -61.27 42.50
N ALA A 689 -20.19 -62.10 41.51
CA ALA A 689 -21.16 -62.59 40.53
C ALA A 689 -22.21 -63.46 41.23
N THR A 690 -23.45 -62.98 41.27
CA THR A 690 -24.60 -63.66 41.86
C THR A 690 -25.82 -63.42 40.99
N GLU A 691 -26.74 -64.39 40.91
CA GLU A 691 -27.95 -64.28 40.08
C GLU A 691 -28.78 -63.03 40.43
N ALA A 692 -28.89 -62.72 41.72
CA ALA A 692 -29.58 -61.52 42.21
C ALA A 692 -28.93 -60.21 41.73
N LEU A 693 -27.59 -60.12 41.73
CA LEU A 693 -26.86 -58.97 41.19
C LEU A 693 -27.03 -58.86 39.68
N THR A 694 -26.84 -59.97 38.96
CA THR A 694 -26.97 -60.05 37.51
C THR A 694 -28.35 -59.58 37.05
N LYS A 695 -29.40 -60.07 37.70
CA LYS A 695 -30.77 -59.64 37.44
C LYS A 695 -30.93 -58.15 37.72
N ARG A 696 -30.45 -57.66 38.87
CA ARG A 696 -30.55 -56.25 39.23
C ARG A 696 -29.84 -55.32 38.24
N MET A 697 -28.68 -55.71 37.70
CA MET A 697 -28.01 -54.96 36.63
C MET A 697 -28.86 -54.93 35.35
N SER A 698 -29.48 -56.05 34.96
CA SER A 698 -30.41 -56.07 33.81
C SER A 698 -31.67 -55.23 34.03
N ASP A 699 -32.19 -55.20 35.26
CA ASP A 699 -33.32 -54.34 35.63
C ASP A 699 -32.88 -52.85 35.60
N ASP A 700 -31.67 -52.52 36.11
CA ASP A 700 -31.11 -51.16 36.11
C ASP A 700 -30.89 -50.62 34.68
N GLU A 701 -30.41 -51.46 33.77
CA GLU A 701 -30.27 -51.12 32.35
C GLU A 701 -31.62 -50.74 31.72
N ALA A 702 -32.69 -51.47 32.05
CA ALA A 702 -34.04 -51.21 31.56
C ALA A 702 -34.66 -49.97 32.22
N ASP A 703 -34.50 -49.79 33.53
CA ASP A 703 -34.97 -48.61 34.27
C ASP A 703 -34.32 -47.32 33.74
N LEU A 704 -33.01 -47.35 33.45
CA LEU A 704 -32.28 -46.22 32.88
C LEU A 704 -32.64 -45.94 31.41
N LEU A 705 -32.86 -46.98 30.59
CA LEU A 705 -33.35 -46.82 29.22
C LEU A 705 -34.73 -46.13 29.22
N THR A 706 -35.67 -46.66 30.02
CA THR A 706 -37.03 -46.13 30.17
C THR A 706 -37.07 -44.69 30.68
N TYR A 707 -36.08 -44.28 31.49
CA TYR A 707 -35.97 -42.89 31.93
C TYR A 707 -35.45 -41.96 30.83
N PHE A 708 -34.33 -42.32 30.18
CA PHE A 708 -33.62 -41.43 29.26
C PHE A 708 -34.18 -41.40 27.83
N GLU A 709 -35.02 -42.35 27.40
CA GLU A 709 -35.62 -42.37 26.04
C GLU A 709 -36.42 -41.11 25.70
N SER A 710 -37.01 -40.47 26.72
CA SER A 710 -37.79 -39.23 26.58
C SER A 710 -36.92 -37.99 26.29
N TYR A 711 -35.60 -38.07 26.53
CA TYR A 711 -34.67 -36.96 26.38
C TYR A 711 -33.58 -37.20 25.32
N VAL A 712 -33.06 -38.43 25.22
CA VAL A 712 -31.89 -38.81 24.40
C VAL A 712 -32.33 -39.71 23.23
N LYS A 713 -31.78 -39.48 22.03
CA LYS A 713 -32.06 -40.32 20.85
C LYS A 713 -31.68 -41.79 21.12
N LEU A 714 -32.55 -42.73 20.74
CA LEU A 714 -32.40 -44.17 20.95
C LEU A 714 -31.00 -44.71 20.59
N ASP A 715 -30.43 -44.35 19.44
CA ASP A 715 -29.10 -44.82 19.01
C ASP A 715 -27.99 -44.41 20.00
N LYS A 716 -28.08 -43.18 20.52
CA LYS A 716 -27.16 -42.65 21.52
C LYS A 716 -27.42 -43.28 22.89
N LEU A 717 -28.68 -43.47 23.26
CA LEU A 717 -29.06 -44.11 24.52
C LEU A 717 -28.53 -45.55 24.58
N HIS A 718 -28.82 -46.37 23.57
CA HIS A 718 -28.30 -47.72 23.43
C HIS A 718 -26.77 -47.75 23.45
N LYS A 719 -26.09 -46.78 22.80
CA LYS A 719 -24.61 -46.70 22.85
C LYS A 719 -24.08 -46.56 24.28
N HIS A 720 -24.68 -45.70 25.11
CA HIS A 720 -24.24 -45.53 26.51
C HIS A 720 -24.66 -46.74 27.39
N ILE A 721 -25.92 -47.20 27.30
CA ILE A 721 -26.41 -48.35 28.06
C ILE A 721 -25.62 -49.63 27.72
N SER A 722 -25.16 -49.80 26.48
CA SER A 722 -24.35 -50.96 26.09
C SER A 722 -23.05 -51.13 26.91
N VAL A 723 -22.51 -50.06 27.49
CA VAL A 723 -21.35 -50.15 28.42
C VAL A 723 -21.74 -50.93 29.68
N LEU A 724 -22.95 -50.70 30.21
CA LEU A 724 -23.48 -51.39 31.38
C LEU A 724 -23.81 -52.85 31.05
N VAL A 725 -24.36 -53.11 29.85
CA VAL A 725 -24.61 -54.46 29.32
C VAL A 725 -23.29 -55.25 29.24
N ASP A 726 -22.24 -54.68 28.62
CA ASP A 726 -20.94 -55.34 28.53
C ASP A 726 -20.32 -55.58 29.92
N MET A 727 -20.50 -54.65 30.87
CA MET A 727 -20.06 -54.82 32.28
C MET A 727 -20.76 -55.98 32.97
N ARG A 728 -22.08 -56.12 32.78
CA ARG A 728 -22.85 -57.26 33.30
C ARG A 728 -22.35 -58.56 32.68
N GLU A 729 -22.07 -58.57 31.38
CA GLU A 729 -21.64 -59.78 30.67
C GLU A 729 -20.30 -60.33 31.20
N LEU A 730 -19.37 -59.49 31.69
CA LEU A 730 -18.17 -59.98 32.40
C LEU A 730 -18.51 -60.83 33.64
N LEU A 731 -19.64 -60.58 34.31
CA LEU A 731 -20.10 -61.34 35.47
C LEU A 731 -20.91 -62.59 35.10
N VAL A 732 -21.36 -62.73 33.85
CA VAL A 732 -22.39 -63.71 33.43
C VAL A 732 -21.91 -64.65 32.32
N ALA A 733 -20.97 -64.21 31.48
CA ALA A 733 -20.55 -64.92 30.29
C ALA A 733 -20.25 -66.40 30.57
N ASN A 734 -20.95 -67.27 29.82
CA ASN A 734 -20.88 -68.73 29.97
C ASN A 734 -19.81 -69.38 29.09
N SER A 735 -19.19 -68.60 28.18
CA SER A 735 -18.10 -69.07 27.32
C SER A 735 -16.94 -68.07 27.29
N PRO A 736 -15.71 -68.49 26.90
CA PRO A 736 -14.60 -67.56 26.76
C PRO A 736 -14.85 -66.47 25.71
N GLU A 737 -15.51 -66.82 24.60
CA GLU A 737 -15.75 -65.94 23.46
C GLU A 737 -16.74 -64.83 23.80
N THR A 738 -17.77 -65.14 24.61
CA THR A 738 -18.75 -64.15 25.10
C THR A 738 -18.11 -63.16 26.07
N PHE A 739 -17.27 -63.64 26.99
CA PHE A 739 -16.48 -62.77 27.87
C PHE A 739 -15.50 -61.90 27.07
N ALA A 740 -14.79 -62.48 26.11
CA ALA A 740 -13.82 -61.79 25.27
C ALA A 740 -14.46 -60.69 24.41
N LEU A 741 -15.66 -60.92 23.87
CA LEU A 741 -16.41 -59.92 23.11
C LEU A 741 -16.83 -58.72 23.98
N ALA A 742 -17.42 -58.98 25.16
CA ALA A 742 -17.80 -57.92 26.10
C ALA A 742 -16.57 -57.12 26.57
N TYR A 743 -15.45 -57.79 26.87
CA TYR A 743 -14.21 -57.12 27.21
C TYR A 743 -13.64 -56.30 26.04
N ALA A 744 -13.67 -56.80 24.81
CA ALA A 744 -13.25 -56.04 23.62
C ALA A 744 -14.09 -54.77 23.43
N ASN A 745 -15.41 -54.85 23.61
CA ASN A 745 -16.30 -53.68 23.58
C ASN A 745 -15.91 -52.65 24.65
N LEU A 746 -15.68 -53.08 25.90
CA LEU A 746 -15.26 -52.21 27.00
C LEU A 746 -13.86 -51.62 26.79
N LEU A 747 -12.94 -52.33 26.14
CA LEU A 747 -11.63 -51.81 25.75
C LEU A 747 -11.72 -50.72 24.68
N VAL A 748 -12.73 -50.73 23.81
CA VAL A 748 -12.98 -49.61 22.89
C VAL A 748 -13.65 -48.44 23.62
N LYS A 749 -14.68 -48.72 24.43
CA LYS A 749 -15.53 -47.69 25.07
C LYS A 749 -14.90 -47.03 26.30
N SER A 750 -13.98 -47.68 27.01
CA SER A 750 -13.43 -47.21 28.29
C SER A 750 -11.93 -47.46 28.46
N LYS A 751 -11.27 -46.59 29.24
CA LYS A 751 -9.86 -46.72 29.63
C LYS A 751 -9.65 -47.46 30.96
N SER A 752 -10.72 -47.67 31.73
CA SER A 752 -10.64 -48.14 33.13
C SER A 752 -10.53 -49.65 33.31
N PHE A 753 -10.96 -50.45 32.33
CA PHE A 753 -10.91 -51.92 32.38
C PHE A 753 -9.51 -52.42 32.02
N THR A 754 -8.59 -52.43 32.99
CA THR A 754 -7.25 -53.01 32.82
C THR A 754 -7.27 -54.53 32.96
N LEU A 755 -6.19 -55.19 32.53
CA LEU A 755 -5.97 -56.62 32.78
C LEU A 755 -6.04 -57.00 34.27
N GLU A 756 -5.67 -56.09 35.18
CA GLU A 756 -5.76 -56.32 36.62
C GLU A 756 -7.21 -56.42 37.09
N VAL A 757 -8.08 -55.55 36.57
CA VAL A 757 -9.52 -55.56 36.84
C VAL A 757 -10.15 -56.86 36.33
N VAL A 758 -9.80 -57.29 35.10
CA VAL A 758 -10.25 -58.57 34.54
C VAL A 758 -9.77 -59.75 35.36
N ASN A 759 -8.48 -59.80 35.75
CA ASN A 759 -7.95 -60.86 36.60
C ASN A 759 -8.66 -60.90 37.96
N LYS A 760 -8.98 -59.73 38.55
CA LYS A 760 -9.74 -59.62 39.81
C LYS A 760 -11.17 -60.17 39.67
N ILE A 761 -11.85 -59.88 38.56
CA ILE A 761 -13.17 -60.46 38.24
C ILE A 761 -13.07 -61.98 38.12
N LEU A 762 -12.18 -62.49 37.27
CA LEU A 762 -12.05 -63.93 36.97
C LEU A 762 -11.60 -64.79 38.17
N THR A 763 -10.79 -64.24 39.07
CA THR A 763 -10.21 -65.01 40.20
C THR A 763 -10.93 -64.81 41.52
N THR A 764 -11.56 -63.64 41.73
CA THR A 764 -12.12 -63.24 43.03
C THR A 764 -13.64 -63.10 42.99
N CYS A 765 -14.24 -62.80 41.82
CA CYS A 765 -15.67 -62.47 41.70
C CYS A 765 -16.51 -63.56 41.00
N ARG A 766 -15.87 -64.43 40.21
CA ARG A 766 -16.50 -65.54 39.46
C ARG A 766 -16.16 -66.89 40.11
N SER A 767 -16.84 -67.23 41.21
CA SER A 767 -16.64 -68.52 41.90
C SER A 767 -17.14 -69.75 41.13
N ASP A 768 -17.86 -69.54 40.04
CA ASP A 768 -18.40 -70.54 39.11
C ASP A 768 -17.37 -71.06 38.10
N LEU A 769 -16.30 -70.31 37.82
CA LEU A 769 -15.36 -70.64 36.75
C LEU A 769 -14.28 -71.63 37.20
N THR A 770 -14.02 -72.66 36.37
CA THR A 770 -12.90 -73.57 36.60
C THR A 770 -11.55 -72.90 36.30
N LYS A 771 -10.47 -73.40 36.94
CA LYS A 771 -9.09 -72.94 36.68
C LYS A 771 -8.70 -72.99 35.20
N LYS A 772 -9.27 -73.92 34.42
CA LYS A 772 -9.05 -74.00 32.96
C LYS A 772 -9.72 -72.81 32.24
N GLN A 773 -11.02 -72.59 32.47
CA GLN A 773 -11.75 -71.46 31.88
C GLN A 773 -11.09 -70.12 32.24
N ILE A 774 -10.67 -69.93 33.49
CA ILE A 774 -9.94 -68.73 33.93
C ILE A 774 -8.65 -68.55 33.10
N SER A 775 -7.87 -69.61 32.89
CA SER A 775 -6.66 -69.57 32.06
C SER A 775 -6.95 -69.22 30.60
N ASP A 776 -7.94 -69.89 30.00
CA ASP A 776 -8.32 -69.73 28.59
C ASP A 776 -8.82 -68.29 28.32
N ILE A 777 -9.73 -67.78 29.17
CA ILE A 777 -10.22 -66.39 29.11
C ILE A 777 -9.08 -65.39 29.34
N THR A 778 -8.20 -65.65 30.32
CA THR A 778 -7.05 -64.77 30.62
C THR A 778 -6.10 -64.66 29.43
N SER A 779 -5.93 -65.72 28.62
CA SER A 779 -5.14 -65.63 27.38
C SER A 779 -5.82 -64.73 26.34
N GLN A 780 -7.10 -64.99 26.03
CA GLN A 780 -7.85 -64.18 25.06
C GLN A 780 -7.86 -62.70 25.46
N CYS A 781 -8.06 -62.39 26.75
CA CYS A 781 -8.02 -61.02 27.26
C CYS A 781 -6.62 -60.38 27.16
N LYS A 782 -5.54 -61.13 27.38
CA LYS A 782 -4.16 -60.62 27.17
C LYS A 782 -3.90 -60.30 25.70
N ASP A 783 -4.40 -61.10 24.77
CA ASP A 783 -4.20 -60.89 23.35
C ASP A 783 -5.05 -59.74 22.81
N LEU A 784 -6.30 -59.58 23.27
CA LEU A 784 -7.11 -58.38 23.03
C LEU A 784 -6.45 -57.11 23.59
N TRP A 785 -5.82 -57.18 24.77
CA TRP A 785 -5.09 -56.03 25.33
C TRP A 785 -3.84 -55.67 24.51
N LYS A 786 -3.08 -56.66 24.01
CA LYS A 786 -1.98 -56.43 23.06
C LYS A 786 -2.49 -55.78 21.77
N GLN A 787 -3.60 -56.27 21.20
CA GLN A 787 -4.23 -55.70 20.01
C GLN A 787 -4.64 -54.25 20.25
N ARG A 788 -5.24 -53.93 21.41
CA ARG A 788 -5.55 -52.54 21.82
C ARG A 788 -4.29 -51.68 21.83
N GLU A 789 -3.22 -52.11 22.50
CA GLU A 789 -2.00 -51.29 22.63
C GLU A 789 -1.23 -51.15 21.29
N VAL A 790 -1.28 -52.16 20.40
CA VAL A 790 -0.77 -52.03 19.02
C VAL A 790 -1.61 -51.05 18.22
N ALA A 791 -2.94 -51.22 18.20
CA ALA A 791 -3.85 -50.31 17.51
C ALA A 791 -3.77 -48.87 18.05
N ARG A 792 -3.46 -48.70 19.34
CA ARG A 792 -3.27 -47.41 20.01
C ARG A 792 -1.90 -46.77 19.73
N LYS A 793 -0.87 -47.56 19.41
CA LYS A 793 0.39 -47.03 18.86
C LYS A 793 0.20 -46.58 17.42
N VAL A 794 -0.38 -47.43 16.57
CA VAL A 794 -0.72 -47.09 15.17
C VAL A 794 -1.60 -45.84 15.13
N ALA A 795 -2.71 -45.81 15.87
CA ALA A 795 -3.59 -44.65 15.98
C ALA A 795 -2.98 -43.44 16.72
N ARG A 796 -1.78 -43.55 17.30
CA ARG A 796 -1.02 -42.41 17.82
C ARG A 796 -0.05 -41.88 16.78
N GLU A 797 0.71 -42.75 16.13
CA GLU A 797 1.57 -42.40 14.99
C GLU A 797 0.74 -41.82 13.83
N ASP A 798 -0.45 -42.37 13.59
CA ASP A 798 -1.39 -41.86 12.60
C ASP A 798 -2.19 -40.65 13.10
N ALA A 799 -2.38 -40.48 14.42
CA ALA A 799 -2.92 -39.22 14.95
C ALA A 799 -1.88 -38.08 14.90
N ASP A 800 -0.60 -38.34 15.13
CA ASP A 800 0.47 -37.35 15.01
C ASP A 800 0.57 -36.89 13.53
N LYS A 801 0.58 -37.84 12.57
CA LYS A 801 0.48 -37.54 11.11
C LYS A 801 -0.84 -36.88 10.72
N GLN A 802 -1.97 -37.32 11.27
CA GLN A 802 -3.26 -36.66 11.04
C GLN A 802 -3.37 -35.32 11.76
N GLN A 803 -2.57 -35.00 12.76
CA GLN A 803 -2.57 -33.69 13.39
C GLN A 803 -1.76 -32.69 12.54
N GLU A 804 -0.71 -33.15 11.85
CA GLU A 804 -0.09 -32.42 10.74
C GLU A 804 -1.09 -32.22 9.57
N GLY A 805 -1.87 -33.24 9.22
CA GLY A 805 -2.86 -33.18 8.12
C GLY A 805 -4.16 -32.41 8.42
N TRP A 806 -4.71 -32.53 9.64
CA TRP A 806 -5.95 -31.88 10.06
C TRP A 806 -5.73 -30.40 10.34
N GLY A 807 -4.52 -29.98 10.76
CA GLY A 807 -4.17 -28.56 10.78
C GLY A 807 -4.33 -27.89 9.40
N ALA A 808 -4.01 -28.64 8.33
CA ALA A 808 -4.20 -28.18 6.95
C ALA A 808 -5.64 -28.37 6.41
N PHE A 809 -6.46 -29.26 7.00
CA PHE A 809 -7.83 -29.53 6.53
C PHE A 809 -8.92 -28.74 7.28
N PHE A 810 -8.69 -28.40 8.56
CA PHE A 810 -9.62 -27.63 9.40
C PHE A 810 -9.11 -26.21 9.73
N GLY A 811 -8.03 -25.75 9.09
CA GLY A 811 -7.56 -24.36 9.21
C GLY A 811 -6.99 -23.97 10.57
N TRP A 812 -6.63 -24.95 11.41
CA TRP A 812 -6.09 -24.68 12.75
C TRP A 812 -4.63 -24.23 12.67
N GLY A 813 -4.40 -22.93 12.86
CA GLY A 813 -3.07 -22.34 12.91
C GLY A 813 -2.16 -23.05 13.92
N LYS A 814 -0.89 -23.21 13.56
CA LYS A 814 0.11 -23.88 14.41
C LYS A 814 0.16 -23.20 15.78
N LYS A 815 -0.03 -23.96 16.87
CA LYS A 815 0.43 -23.49 18.19
C LYS A 815 1.94 -23.23 18.11
N PRO A 816 2.45 -22.10 18.62
CA PRO A 816 3.89 -21.90 18.76
C PRO A 816 4.45 -23.03 19.63
N GLN A 817 5.48 -23.72 19.14
CA GLN A 817 6.24 -24.63 19.99
C GLN A 817 7.01 -23.78 21.00
N GLN A 818 6.48 -23.68 22.22
CA GLN A 818 7.29 -23.26 23.36
C GLN A 818 8.48 -24.21 23.46
N GLN A 819 9.69 -23.66 23.46
CA GLN A 819 10.90 -24.45 23.68
C GLN A 819 10.96 -24.84 25.16
N GLU A 820 10.37 -25.99 25.49
CA GLU A 820 10.64 -26.69 26.74
C GLU A 820 12.11 -27.13 26.75
N GLN A 821 13.01 -26.23 27.20
CA GLN A 821 14.36 -26.60 27.58
C GLN A 821 14.26 -27.64 28.70
N GLN A 822 14.71 -28.87 28.44
CA GLN A 822 14.80 -29.92 29.44
C GLN A 822 15.93 -29.64 30.44
N GLN A 823 15.71 -28.69 31.35
CA GLN A 823 16.55 -28.52 32.53
C GLN A 823 16.13 -29.56 33.57
N GLN A 824 16.93 -30.61 33.72
CA GLN A 824 16.74 -31.57 34.83
C GLN A 824 17.05 -30.88 36.17
N PRO A 825 16.27 -31.13 37.23
CA PRO A 825 16.43 -30.43 38.50
C PRO A 825 17.65 -30.94 39.28
N GLN A 826 18.73 -30.14 39.32
CA GLN A 826 19.73 -30.24 40.38
C GLN A 826 19.34 -29.32 41.53
N GLN A 827 19.09 -29.89 42.71
CA GLN A 827 18.72 -29.15 43.90
C GLN A 827 19.92 -28.31 44.40
N GLN A 828 19.72 -26.99 44.51
CA GLN A 828 20.66 -26.15 45.22
C GLN A 828 20.58 -26.42 46.73
N GLN A 829 21.72 -26.73 47.34
CA GLN A 829 21.94 -26.46 48.77
C GLN A 829 23.14 -25.51 48.87
N GLN A 830 22.90 -24.32 49.40
CA GLN A 830 23.98 -23.42 49.82
C GLN A 830 24.61 -23.95 51.10
N PRO A 831 25.94 -23.87 51.23
CA PRO A 831 26.58 -23.63 52.52
C PRO A 831 27.01 -22.17 52.64
N GLN A 832 26.74 -21.55 53.78
CA GLN A 832 27.33 -20.27 54.15
C GLN A 832 28.80 -20.48 54.59
N GLN A 833 29.54 -19.38 54.78
CA GLN A 833 30.95 -19.39 55.19
C GLN A 833 31.17 -20.17 56.51
N PRO A 834 32.38 -20.73 56.68
CA PRO A 834 33.17 -20.21 57.80
C PRO A 834 34.61 -19.81 57.42
N LYS A 835 35.23 -19.05 58.33
CA LYS A 835 36.64 -18.64 58.30
C LYS A 835 37.53 -19.83 58.68
N ASP A 836 38.71 -20.00 58.07
CA ASP A 836 39.96 -19.90 58.86
C ASP A 836 41.26 -19.68 58.03
N LYS A 837 42.39 -19.56 58.74
CA LYS A 837 43.68 -18.97 58.31
C LYS A 837 44.65 -19.90 57.54
N ASN A 838 45.69 -19.24 57.00
CA ASN A 838 47.11 -19.62 56.92
C ASN A 838 47.68 -20.44 55.73
N ALA A 839 48.95 -20.08 55.43
CA ALA A 839 49.99 -20.76 54.65
C ALA A 839 49.71 -20.98 53.14
N SER A 840 50.49 -20.39 52.21
CA SER A 840 51.91 -20.63 51.88
C SER A 840 52.11 -21.96 51.12
N SER A 841 52.82 -22.05 49.98
CA SER A 841 53.90 -21.19 49.49
C SER A 841 54.13 -21.27 47.96
N LYS A 842 54.78 -20.26 47.36
CA LYS A 842 55.56 -20.26 46.08
C LYS A 842 54.75 -20.64 44.80
N GLY A 843 54.78 -19.91 43.69
CA GLY A 843 55.86 -19.13 43.04
C GLY A 843 56.12 -19.78 41.67
N LYS A 844 56.27 -19.07 40.54
CA LYS A 844 56.98 -17.81 40.28
C LYS A 844 56.44 -17.04 39.03
N GLU A 845 56.97 -15.83 38.82
CA GLU A 845 57.20 -15.16 37.52
C GLU A 845 56.00 -14.91 36.55
N GLN A 846 55.23 -13.89 36.91
CA GLN A 846 54.85 -12.73 36.05
C GLN A 846 56.06 -12.09 35.31
N PRO A 847 55.89 -11.06 34.41
CA PRO A 847 54.75 -10.70 33.53
C PRO A 847 55.17 -10.11 32.13
N SER A 848 54.21 -9.47 31.44
CA SER A 848 54.31 -8.16 30.71
C SER A 848 54.22 -8.09 29.16
N LYS A 849 53.62 -6.96 28.71
CA LYS A 849 53.41 -6.42 27.34
C LYS A 849 54.25 -5.10 27.23
N PRO A 850 54.16 -4.22 26.20
CA PRO A 850 53.77 -4.32 24.77
C PRO A 850 55.04 -4.02 23.91
N PRO A 851 55.24 -3.02 22.99
CA PRO A 851 54.39 -2.15 22.15
C PRO A 851 54.84 -2.00 20.66
N SER A 852 54.37 -0.93 20.00
CA SER A 852 54.64 -0.46 18.62
C SER A 852 56.09 0.01 18.32
N SER A 853 56.64 0.01 17.09
CA SER A 853 56.31 1.01 16.03
C SER A 853 57.23 0.98 14.78
N LYS A 854 56.71 1.50 13.64
CA LYS A 854 57.34 2.32 12.56
C LYS A 854 58.54 1.89 11.66
N ASP A 855 58.26 2.02 10.34
CA ASP A 855 58.99 2.74 9.26
C ASP A 855 60.23 2.18 8.50
N LYS A 856 60.07 2.13 7.15
CA LYS A 856 61.08 2.27 6.04
C LYS A 856 62.09 1.10 5.82
N GLU A 857 62.71 0.91 4.64
CA GLU A 857 62.76 1.65 3.36
C GLU A 857 63.09 0.74 2.14
N SER A 858 62.62 1.08 0.92
CA SER A 858 63.39 1.07 -0.37
C SER A 858 62.51 1.04 -1.66
N ARG A 859 63.12 1.40 -2.82
CA ARG A 859 62.48 1.63 -4.14
C ARG A 859 63.60 1.70 -5.23
N PRO A 860 63.27 1.80 -6.54
CA PRO A 860 62.61 0.88 -7.48
C PRO A 860 63.67 0.13 -8.35
N PRO A 861 63.37 -0.44 -9.55
CA PRO A 861 63.23 0.35 -10.80
C PRO A 861 62.14 -0.17 -11.77
N SER A 862 62.14 0.31 -13.02
CA SER A 862 61.26 -0.12 -14.12
C SER A 862 62.05 -0.21 -15.46
N PRO A 863 61.40 -0.37 -16.63
CA PRO A 863 61.44 -1.54 -17.51
C PRO A 863 62.61 -1.51 -18.55
N PRO A 864 62.72 -2.46 -19.51
CA PRO A 864 62.01 -2.27 -20.80
C PRO A 864 61.63 -3.56 -21.59
N SER A 865 60.87 -3.41 -22.68
CA SER A 865 60.85 -4.34 -23.86
C SER A 865 62.01 -3.97 -24.83
N PRO A 866 62.34 -4.63 -25.99
CA PRO A 866 61.41 -4.92 -27.12
C PRO A 866 61.85 -6.08 -28.09
N LEU A 867 61.32 -6.06 -29.35
CA LEU A 867 61.81 -6.74 -30.59
C LEU A 867 61.51 -8.25 -30.74
N GLN A 868 61.39 -8.82 -31.95
CA GLN A 868 61.62 -8.32 -33.33
C GLN A 868 60.29 -8.06 -34.08
N GLN A 869 60.09 -7.15 -35.06
CA GLN A 869 60.92 -6.39 -36.02
C GLN A 869 60.97 -6.98 -37.44
N GLN A 870 60.31 -6.28 -38.39
CA GLN A 870 61.00 -5.83 -39.61
C GLN A 870 60.48 -4.43 -40.00
N GLN A 871 61.36 -3.60 -40.56
CA GLN A 871 61.11 -2.22 -41.00
C GLN A 871 61.74 -2.01 -42.39
N GLN A 872 61.40 -0.85 -42.99
CA GLN A 872 61.97 -0.16 -44.17
C GLN A 872 60.97 -0.09 -45.36
N GLN A 873 60.81 1.03 -46.06
CA GLN A 873 61.48 2.35 -46.00
C GLN A 873 60.47 3.46 -46.42
N PRO A 874 60.66 4.75 -46.06
CA PRO A 874 59.76 5.83 -46.44
C PRO A 874 60.21 6.57 -47.71
N LYS A 875 59.27 7.17 -48.47
CA LYS A 875 59.52 8.45 -49.19
C LYS A 875 58.26 9.14 -49.75
N ASP A 876 58.37 10.48 -49.73
CA ASP A 876 57.80 11.50 -50.61
C ASP A 876 56.28 11.76 -50.73
N LYS A 877 56.01 13.05 -50.95
CA LYS A 877 54.71 13.70 -51.10
C LYS A 877 54.32 13.74 -52.58
N LEU A 878 53.02 13.62 -52.90
CA LEU A 878 52.42 14.43 -53.97
C LEU A 878 50.90 14.57 -53.77
N ALA A 879 50.24 15.45 -54.53
CA ALA A 879 48.83 15.81 -54.34
C ALA A 879 47.99 15.67 -55.62
N LYS A 880 46.76 15.15 -55.47
CA LYS A 880 45.50 15.29 -56.24
C LYS A 880 44.55 14.17 -55.75
N ARG A 881 43.29 14.38 -55.34
CA ARG A 881 42.13 15.09 -55.93
C ARG A 881 41.44 14.29 -57.06
N GLN A 882 40.53 13.37 -56.71
CA GLN A 882 39.23 13.17 -57.40
C GLN A 882 38.31 12.13 -56.71
N GLN A 883 37.03 12.51 -56.56
CA GLN A 883 35.76 11.75 -56.59
C GLN A 883 35.59 10.36 -55.93
N PRO A 884 34.38 10.13 -55.39
CA PRO A 884 33.58 9.01 -55.84
C PRO A 884 32.17 9.38 -56.37
N LYS A 885 31.82 8.78 -57.51
CA LYS A 885 30.48 8.31 -57.95
C LYS A 885 29.24 9.22 -57.76
N GLU A 886 28.91 9.91 -58.85
CA GLU A 886 27.53 10.12 -59.34
C GLU A 886 26.77 8.77 -59.52
N LYS A 887 25.45 8.63 -59.67
CA LYS A 887 24.18 9.43 -59.60
C LYS A 887 23.06 8.36 -59.42
N GLY A 888 21.79 8.62 -59.07
CA GLY A 888 21.02 9.85 -58.86
C GLY A 888 19.60 9.69 -59.45
N GLN A 889 18.56 10.15 -58.77
CA GLN A 889 17.22 10.37 -59.34
C GLN A 889 16.72 11.79 -58.98
N PRO A 890 15.87 12.43 -59.80
CA PRO A 890 15.72 13.88 -59.77
C PRO A 890 14.41 14.38 -59.15
N ALA A 891 14.42 15.66 -58.76
CA ALA A 891 13.24 16.51 -58.69
C ALA A 891 13.54 17.80 -59.48
N SER A 892 12.56 18.34 -60.23
CA SER A 892 12.66 19.65 -60.89
C SER A 892 11.27 20.20 -61.23
N ARG A 893 11.15 21.52 -61.22
CA ARG A 893 9.91 22.32 -61.34
C ARG A 893 10.30 23.67 -61.93
N GLU A 894 9.75 24.03 -63.09
CA GLU A 894 9.78 25.38 -63.73
C GLU A 894 8.93 25.30 -65.02
N GLU A 895 8.58 26.37 -65.76
CA GLU A 895 9.16 27.72 -65.89
C GLU A 895 8.08 28.76 -66.29
N GLN A 896 8.41 30.06 -66.32
CA GLN A 896 7.64 31.14 -66.97
C GLN A 896 8.40 31.70 -68.20
N PRO A 897 7.71 32.36 -69.16
CA PRO A 897 8.36 33.32 -70.06
C PRO A 897 7.66 34.71 -70.15
N SER A 898 8.46 35.77 -70.33
CA SER A 898 8.03 37.17 -70.58
C SER A 898 7.94 37.51 -72.09
N PRO A 899 7.55 38.75 -72.49
CA PRO A 899 8.53 39.56 -73.26
C PRO A 899 8.47 41.13 -73.19
N GLN A 900 9.67 41.73 -73.06
CA GLN A 900 10.25 42.88 -73.81
C GLN A 900 9.72 44.35 -73.81
N LYS A 901 10.59 45.25 -73.26
CA LYS A 901 11.18 46.51 -73.84
C LYS A 901 10.33 47.77 -74.21
N GLY A 902 10.82 48.98 -73.81
CA GLY A 902 10.72 50.19 -74.67
C GLY A 902 10.84 51.63 -74.09
N PHE A 903 12.07 52.13 -73.84
CA PHE A 903 12.53 53.56 -73.98
C PHE A 903 11.83 54.82 -73.34
N LYS A 904 12.58 55.48 -72.44
CA LYS A 904 12.91 56.94 -72.31
C LYS A 904 11.91 58.07 -71.93
N ASP A 905 12.31 58.81 -70.88
CA ASP A 905 12.48 60.27 -70.72
C ASP A 905 11.36 61.29 -71.11
N GLN A 906 10.66 61.90 -70.12
CA GLN A 906 10.88 63.31 -69.69
C GLN A 906 9.89 63.85 -68.60
N VAL A 907 10.47 64.41 -67.53
CA VAL A 907 10.24 65.70 -66.83
C VAL A 907 8.86 66.46 -66.94
N GLN A 908 8.46 67.06 -65.78
CA GLN A 908 7.70 68.32 -65.53
C GLN A 908 6.22 68.32 -65.02
N GLN A 909 6.06 68.86 -63.79
CA GLN A 909 5.12 69.90 -63.32
C GLN A 909 3.58 69.86 -63.55
N SER A 910 2.87 69.48 -62.48
CA SER A 910 1.96 70.37 -61.69
C SER A 910 0.53 70.78 -62.14
N LYS A 911 -0.31 71.06 -61.11
CA LYS A 911 -1.51 71.93 -61.05
C LYS A 911 -2.83 71.54 -61.75
N GLY A 912 -3.83 71.21 -60.91
CA GLY A 912 -5.24 71.64 -61.06
C GLY A 912 -6.09 71.01 -62.17
N LYS A 913 -7.40 71.28 -62.31
CA LYS A 913 -8.45 71.76 -61.36
C LYS A 913 -9.82 71.64 -62.08
N GLU A 914 -10.93 71.51 -61.34
CA GLU A 914 -12.32 71.89 -61.74
C GLU A 914 -12.90 71.37 -63.08
N SER A 915 -13.89 70.45 -63.10
CA SER A 915 -15.36 70.76 -63.08
C SER A 915 -16.08 70.11 -64.30
N THR A 916 -17.41 69.96 -64.46
CA THR A 916 -18.61 70.39 -63.69
C THR A 916 -19.85 69.49 -63.97
N GLN A 917 -20.85 69.46 -63.06
CA GLN A 917 -22.29 69.09 -63.27
C GLN A 917 -22.62 67.64 -63.71
N LYS A 918 -23.76 66.98 -63.39
CA LYS A 918 -25.00 67.20 -62.59
C LYS A 918 -25.33 65.85 -61.87
N GLY A 919 -26.27 65.66 -60.94
CA GLY A 919 -27.35 66.49 -60.37
C GLY A 919 -27.93 65.84 -59.08
N LYS A 920 -29.25 65.91 -58.84
CA LYS A 920 -30.02 65.32 -57.69
C LYS A 920 -31.54 65.30 -58.01
N PRO A 921 -32.50 64.84 -57.16
CA PRO A 921 -32.46 64.41 -55.74
C PRO A 921 -32.93 62.92 -55.56
N THR A 922 -33.65 62.37 -54.55
CA THR A 922 -34.38 62.85 -53.34
C THR A 922 -34.70 61.70 -52.35
N LYS A 923 -34.68 61.95 -51.01
CA LYS A 923 -35.48 61.31 -49.91
C LYS A 923 -35.35 59.77 -49.65
N GLN A 924 -35.55 59.19 -48.44
CA GLN A 924 -35.81 59.73 -47.07
C GLN A 924 -35.28 58.76 -45.95
N ARG A 925 -35.55 59.08 -44.67
CA ARG A 925 -35.16 58.43 -43.36
C ARG A 925 -36.40 58.55 -42.40
N PRO A 926 -36.46 58.14 -41.09
CA PRO A 926 -35.47 57.50 -40.18
C PRO A 926 -35.98 56.49 -39.08
N SER A 927 -35.03 55.89 -38.33
CA SER A 927 -34.92 55.63 -36.84
C SER A 927 -36.04 55.09 -35.91
N THR A 928 -35.58 54.58 -34.73
CA THR A 928 -36.21 54.30 -33.39
C THR A 928 -36.59 52.83 -33.10
N ALA A 929 -36.52 52.30 -31.85
CA ALA A 929 -35.80 52.69 -30.61
C ALA A 929 -35.73 51.48 -29.62
N GLU A 930 -35.22 51.68 -28.40
CA GLU A 930 -35.01 50.69 -27.31
C GLU A 930 -36.25 50.46 -26.42
N GLU A 931 -36.32 49.31 -25.72
CA GLU A 931 -36.91 49.03 -24.38
C GLU A 931 -37.03 47.49 -24.19
N GLN A 932 -37.23 46.87 -23.00
CA GLN A 932 -36.66 47.00 -21.65
C GLN A 932 -37.25 45.85 -20.77
N GLN A 933 -36.52 45.35 -19.74
CA GLN A 933 -37.07 44.60 -18.57
C GLN A 933 -37.74 43.21 -18.85
N GLN A 934 -37.97 42.27 -17.91
CA GLN A 934 -37.48 42.01 -16.53
C GLN A 934 -37.65 40.51 -16.14
N GLN A 935 -36.88 40.05 -15.14
CA GLN A 935 -37.17 39.04 -14.09
C GLN A 935 -37.77 37.63 -14.40
N GLN A 936 -37.01 36.60 -14.00
CA GLN A 936 -37.32 35.50 -13.04
C GLN A 936 -38.79 35.17 -12.60
N PRO A 937 -39.06 34.01 -11.95
CA PRO A 937 -38.58 32.63 -12.19
C PRO A 937 -39.70 31.55 -12.03
N LYS A 938 -39.41 30.27 -12.34
CA LYS A 938 -39.89 28.99 -11.71
C LYS A 938 -39.67 27.83 -12.70
N GLN A 939 -38.96 26.76 -12.34
CA GLN A 939 -39.28 25.64 -11.44
C GLN A 939 -40.30 24.61 -11.98
N GLN A 940 -39.89 23.35 -11.86
CA GLN A 940 -40.65 22.10 -11.72
C GLN A 940 -41.15 21.29 -12.94
N ARG A 941 -40.57 20.07 -12.99
CA ARG A 941 -41.19 18.73 -13.17
C ARG A 941 -41.37 18.13 -14.59
N LYS A 942 -40.55 17.09 -14.80
CA LYS A 942 -40.96 15.71 -15.17
C LYS A 942 -42.01 15.53 -16.29
N VAL A 943 -41.54 15.06 -17.44
CA VAL A 943 -42.16 13.89 -18.10
C VAL A 943 -41.04 12.92 -18.52
N THR A 944 -41.20 11.64 -18.22
CA THR A 944 -40.32 10.54 -18.65
C THR A 944 -40.79 9.92 -19.96
N LYS A 945 -39.84 9.23 -20.63
CA LYS A 945 -39.87 8.44 -21.88
C LYS A 945 -39.05 9.13 -22.98
N ARG A 946 -38.17 8.42 -23.69
CA ARG A 946 -38.18 6.95 -23.92
C ARG A 946 -36.88 6.28 -23.53
#